data_AF-A0A0G1VJZ5-F1
#
_entry.id   AF-A0A0G1VJZ5-F1
#
_cell.length_a   1.000
_cell.length_b   1.000
_cell.length_c   1.000
_cell.angle_alpha   90.00
_cell.angle_beta   90.00
_cell.angle_gamma   90.00
#
_symmetry.space_group_name_H-M   'P 1'
#
loop_
_entity.id
_entity.type
_entity.pdbx_description
1 polymer ?
#
loop_
_entity_poly.entity_id
_entity_poly.type
_entity_poly.pdbx_seq_one_letter_code
_entity_poly.pdbx_strand_id
1 'polypeptide(L)'
;MKIYPKKEGKGEVRIFIYNETCEGSAYYRSEILKRHSSLIVKSNVNLKKGIVLEDVEIWRDLLESDAIVFSRPTLKKNLFLVKIAKFFGKKIIVDMDDLFSAIEKGNPSYEKRIKDARINKEFVRLADLVLVSTETIKESLKKINSNTIIFPNYLDFKDTENFGMESSVHANSRFRILIAGSVFTDENLSEYLDVLQKIYANNKSVDFVFWGGSEGIKNKIKSIFKDRFEFVENVKFSEYFENLGNMRIDLALIFRKRNLFNSAKSNCKFLEMSSKRIPVIAQAFGEGKSPYEDDIEDGVNGFLATNHNDWVDKCGRIIQNPHMREKISGNAFRYVKSNYDISNKIGKWDDVLASELKDGNSRRKKYEKFEIFLLFYLKHVWPYSGVIFLEALYFVAKKINKKVKLSQRKNQLSTLLRLIRKFAFNLGTKGVFETYRIFKSYISERKKGVLVTPEYLYKEWIKNVEAPARKIAYADIKNKVSQLNYQPKISIIMPVYNSNEIFLRKAFFSVINQYYQNWELIIVDDRSINPIIKIILEEFSEYDERVKILFMEENSGISIATNKGVEFAKGAFIGLLDHDDEMRPETLYEYVKFLNKNNDVDFIYSDNDLIDEYGNRYNYKFKPGWSPELLLSYAYTSHFKFYRKSVFIDLGGFRKEFDGCQDYEFNLRLAEKTSEIGHIPKILYHWRSVPGSTARSGAEKPESLIRGIKAVQGIIDSRGVNATVIQPDFAREKRVGIYKLDFSPENYDEKVTIIIPTKDGVDVLKACIESIENKTTYRNYEILVINNNSTTKNVETYLNEKGIRYINIKTEAFNYSYINNKAVEQVDSEYILFMNNDIEVISPNWLLEMVGIMKSSEKIGAVGAKLLYPDNSVQHGGVIITNSPVHAGKKYPKDSLGYLAFNGVVRNFSAVTAACMLTRKSVFEGVGGFDSEKFPVSYNDVDYCLKLKEKGYSIVQNPYALLYHYEGKTRGRGVDPQEREFFNRKWNKYFKEGDPFYNPNLSKDGNFDILI
;
A
#
# COMPACT_ATOMS: atom_id res chain seq x y z
N MET A 1 6.43 28.34 1.08
CA MET A 1 5.87 29.65 0.64
C MET A 1 6.48 30.79 1.46
N LYS A 2 6.54 32.02 0.93
CA LYS A 2 6.77 33.24 1.74
C LYS A 2 5.46 33.56 2.48
N ILE A 3 5.53 33.94 3.76
CA ILE A 3 4.38 34.52 4.46
C ILE A 3 4.38 36.03 4.15
N TYR A 4 3.37 36.50 3.42
CA TYR A 4 3.10 37.93 3.29
C TYR A 4 2.31 38.40 4.54
N PRO A 5 2.55 39.62 5.04
CA PRO A 5 1.69 40.20 6.07
C PRO A 5 0.31 40.51 5.48
N LYS A 6 -0.75 40.31 6.27
CA LYS A 6 -2.10 40.76 5.91
C LYS A 6 -2.13 42.28 5.73
N LYS A 7 -2.90 42.75 4.74
CA LYS A 7 -3.78 43.91 4.97
C LYS A 7 -5.06 43.39 5.62
N GLU A 8 -5.58 44.10 6.61
CA GLU A 8 -6.88 43.76 7.22
C GLU A 8 -8.00 44.46 6.45
N GLY A 9 -8.51 43.79 5.42
CA GLY A 9 -9.74 44.18 4.71
C GLY A 9 -10.99 43.86 5.54
N LYS A 10 -12.04 44.67 5.38
CA LYS A 10 -13.34 44.44 6.02
C LYS A 10 -14.01 43.21 5.41
N GLY A 11 -14.58 42.34 6.25
CA GLY A 11 -15.81 41.59 5.94
C GLY A 11 -15.78 40.49 4.86
N GLU A 12 -14.85 40.51 3.91
CA GLU A 12 -14.85 39.67 2.70
C GLU A 12 -15.16 38.19 2.98
N VAL A 13 -16.15 37.67 2.24
CA VAL A 13 -16.56 36.27 2.18
C VAL A 13 -15.87 35.68 0.96
N ARG A 14 -15.13 34.58 1.11
CA ARG A 14 -14.36 34.00 0.00
C ARG A 14 -15.05 32.78 -0.59
N ILE A 15 -15.63 32.93 -1.78
CA ILE A 15 -16.24 31.82 -2.52
C ILE A 15 -15.18 31.14 -3.41
N PHE A 16 -15.19 29.80 -3.45
CA PHE A 16 -14.40 28.99 -4.38
C PHE A 16 -15.33 28.27 -5.38
N ILE A 17 -15.13 28.51 -6.67
CA ILE A 17 -15.91 27.85 -7.74
C ILE A 17 -15.19 26.60 -8.25
N TYR A 18 -15.92 25.48 -8.31
CA TYR A 18 -15.48 24.18 -8.80
C TYR A 18 -16.31 23.73 -10.02
N ASN A 19 -15.64 23.62 -11.17
CA ASN A 19 -16.23 23.28 -12.47
C ASN A 19 -15.72 21.92 -12.97
N GLU A 20 -16.62 20.94 -13.14
CA GLU A 20 -16.29 19.62 -13.69
C GLU A 20 -16.14 19.60 -15.22
N THR A 21 -16.74 20.59 -15.90
CA THR A 21 -16.70 20.75 -17.36
C THR A 21 -16.47 22.21 -17.73
N CYS A 22 -16.12 22.46 -19.00
CA CYS A 22 -15.85 23.79 -19.56
C CYS A 22 -16.92 24.24 -20.57
N GLU A 23 -18.15 23.72 -20.44
CA GLU A 23 -19.19 23.75 -21.46
C GLU A 23 -20.57 23.98 -20.82
N GLY A 24 -21.46 24.69 -21.51
CA GLY A 24 -22.85 24.91 -21.10
C GLY A 24 -23.09 26.09 -20.15
N SER A 25 -24.38 26.34 -19.89
CA SER A 25 -24.94 27.47 -19.13
C SER A 25 -24.41 27.60 -17.70
N ALA A 26 -24.39 26.52 -16.92
CA ALA A 26 -23.87 26.54 -15.54
C ALA A 26 -22.36 26.87 -15.48
N TYR A 27 -21.58 26.40 -16.47
CA TYR A 27 -20.18 26.81 -16.62
C TYR A 27 -20.09 28.30 -16.96
N TYR A 28 -20.86 28.78 -17.95
CA TYR A 28 -20.85 30.18 -18.35
C TYR A 28 -21.23 31.13 -17.20
N ARG A 29 -22.31 30.82 -16.47
CA ARG A 29 -22.75 31.52 -15.25
C ARG A 29 -21.62 31.64 -14.23
N SER A 30 -20.81 30.58 -14.08
CA SER A 30 -19.64 30.59 -13.19
C SER A 30 -18.50 31.48 -13.71
N GLU A 31 -18.24 31.53 -15.02
CA GLU A 31 -17.19 32.38 -15.63
C GLU A 31 -17.62 33.86 -15.72
N ILE A 32 -18.92 34.15 -15.80
CA ILE A 32 -19.48 35.48 -15.56
C ILE A 32 -19.21 35.88 -14.11
N LEU A 33 -19.62 35.04 -13.15
CA LEU A 33 -19.51 35.34 -11.73
C LEU A 33 -18.06 35.65 -11.30
N LYS A 34 -17.07 34.89 -11.79
CA LYS A 34 -15.64 35.16 -11.56
C LYS A 34 -15.14 36.52 -12.07
N ARG A 35 -15.80 37.10 -13.08
CA ARG A 35 -15.39 38.37 -13.72
C ARG A 35 -16.01 39.60 -13.06
N HIS A 36 -17.19 39.46 -12.46
CA HIS A 36 -17.98 40.61 -11.96
C HIS A 36 -18.23 40.60 -10.44
N SER A 37 -18.33 39.43 -9.79
CA SER A 37 -18.65 39.33 -8.35
C SER A 37 -17.48 39.75 -7.48
N SER A 38 -17.75 40.56 -6.44
CA SER A 38 -16.76 40.95 -5.44
C SER A 38 -16.47 39.84 -4.41
N LEU A 39 -17.29 38.79 -4.35
CA LEU A 39 -17.20 37.69 -3.38
C LEU A 39 -16.36 36.49 -3.88
N ILE A 40 -16.04 36.45 -5.17
CA ILE A 40 -15.31 35.33 -5.78
C ILE A 40 -13.83 35.67 -5.86
N VAL A 41 -13.15 35.35 -4.77
CA VAL A 41 -11.71 35.64 -4.59
C VAL A 41 -10.83 34.50 -5.13
N LYS A 42 -11.39 33.30 -5.41
CA LYS A 42 -10.66 32.15 -5.97
C LYS A 42 -11.55 31.29 -6.87
N SER A 43 -10.98 30.72 -7.93
CA SER A 43 -11.60 29.63 -8.70
C SER A 43 -10.54 28.77 -9.38
N ASN A 44 -10.93 27.57 -9.81
CA ASN A 44 -10.13 26.75 -10.72
C ASN A 44 -10.91 26.51 -12.03
N VAL A 45 -10.19 26.21 -13.12
CA VAL A 45 -10.77 25.97 -14.44
C VAL A 45 -10.39 24.56 -14.90
N ASN A 46 -11.40 23.69 -14.89
CA ASN A 46 -11.45 22.39 -15.59
C ASN A 46 -10.60 21.24 -15.01
N LEU A 47 -11.29 20.30 -14.34
CA LEU A 47 -10.70 19.04 -13.87
C LEU A 47 -11.45 17.84 -14.48
N LYS A 48 -11.25 17.58 -15.78
CA LYS A 48 -11.88 16.43 -16.49
C LYS A 48 -11.57 15.06 -15.84
N LYS A 49 -10.52 14.96 -15.01
CA LYS A 49 -10.16 13.76 -14.23
C LYS A 49 -10.77 13.74 -12.81
N GLY A 50 -11.49 14.78 -12.38
CA GLY A 50 -11.84 15.03 -10.98
C GLY A 50 -10.61 15.35 -10.11
N ILE A 51 -10.81 15.61 -8.82
CA ILE A 51 -9.70 15.89 -7.90
C ILE A 51 -8.85 14.63 -7.67
N VAL A 52 -7.53 14.76 -7.86
CA VAL A 52 -6.54 13.81 -7.35
C VAL A 52 -6.06 14.35 -6.00
N LEU A 53 -5.75 13.47 -5.03
CA LEU A 53 -5.35 13.90 -3.68
C LEU A 53 -4.08 14.78 -3.69
N GLU A 54 -3.26 14.67 -4.72
CA GLU A 54 -2.00 15.37 -4.97
C GLU A 54 -2.15 16.86 -5.35
N ASP A 55 -3.36 17.34 -5.70
CA ASP A 55 -3.61 18.73 -6.12
C ASP A 55 -3.57 19.73 -4.92
N VAL A 56 -2.36 20.00 -4.41
CA VAL A 56 -2.11 20.88 -3.24
C VAL A 56 -2.76 22.27 -3.38
N GLU A 57 -2.84 22.79 -4.60
CA GLU A 57 -3.44 24.09 -4.92
C GLU A 57 -4.96 24.10 -4.63
N ILE A 58 -5.67 23.03 -5.00
CA ILE A 58 -7.11 22.89 -4.72
C ILE A 58 -7.36 22.81 -3.22
N TRP A 59 -6.52 22.05 -2.50
CA TRP A 59 -6.62 21.96 -1.04
C TRP A 59 -6.36 23.31 -0.35
N ARG A 60 -5.33 24.06 -0.75
CA ARG A 60 -5.08 25.44 -0.30
C ARG A 60 -6.32 26.32 -0.50
N ASP A 61 -6.93 26.26 -1.67
CA ASP A 61 -8.00 27.19 -2.06
C ASP A 61 -9.33 26.82 -1.41
N LEU A 62 -9.61 25.52 -1.25
CA LEU A 62 -10.68 24.98 -0.42
C LEU A 62 -10.53 25.38 1.06
N LEU A 63 -9.32 25.35 1.63
CA LEU A 63 -9.09 25.69 3.04
C LEU A 63 -9.24 27.19 3.31
N GLU A 64 -8.90 28.03 2.35
CA GLU A 64 -9.03 29.49 2.48
C GLU A 64 -10.45 30.02 2.27
N SER A 65 -11.29 29.34 1.50
CA SER A 65 -12.68 29.74 1.26
C SER A 65 -13.56 29.77 2.53
N ASP A 66 -14.75 30.33 2.39
CA ASP A 66 -15.86 30.22 3.34
C ASP A 66 -17.01 29.39 2.74
N ALA A 67 -17.18 29.42 1.42
CA ALA A 67 -18.14 28.59 0.66
C ALA A 67 -17.51 27.96 -0.60
N ILE A 68 -18.11 26.87 -1.10
CA ILE A 68 -17.73 26.18 -2.34
C ILE A 68 -18.97 26.08 -3.24
N VAL A 69 -18.87 26.51 -4.50
CA VAL A 69 -19.90 26.31 -5.52
C VAL A 69 -19.51 25.13 -6.40
N PHE A 70 -20.40 24.14 -6.54
CA PHE A 70 -20.29 23.08 -7.54
C PHE A 70 -21.24 23.36 -8.70
N SER A 71 -20.70 23.71 -9.86
CA SER A 71 -21.48 23.92 -11.08
C SER A 71 -21.80 22.58 -11.73
N ARG A 72 -23.08 22.16 -11.65
CA ARG A 72 -23.64 20.96 -12.27
C ARG A 72 -22.79 19.68 -12.02
N PRO A 73 -22.60 19.25 -10.76
CA PRO A 73 -21.73 18.13 -10.42
C PRO A 73 -22.28 16.76 -10.88
N THR A 74 -21.39 15.90 -11.37
CA THR A 74 -21.67 14.58 -11.97
C THR A 74 -20.71 13.47 -11.51
N LEU A 75 -19.57 13.80 -10.89
CA LEU A 75 -18.57 12.79 -10.47
C LEU A 75 -18.82 12.27 -9.04
N LYS A 76 -19.16 10.97 -8.89
CA LYS A 76 -19.40 10.26 -7.59
C LYS A 76 -18.32 10.58 -6.53
N LYS A 77 -17.05 10.65 -6.95
CA LYS A 77 -15.90 10.95 -6.08
C LYS A 77 -15.90 12.35 -5.46
N ASN A 78 -16.50 13.34 -6.12
CA ASN A 78 -16.55 14.71 -5.59
C ASN A 78 -17.50 14.84 -4.37
N LEU A 79 -18.36 13.85 -4.10
CA LEU A 79 -19.11 13.74 -2.84
C LEU A 79 -18.19 13.57 -1.61
N PHE A 80 -16.97 13.05 -1.79
CA PHE A 80 -15.95 13.00 -0.72
C PHE A 80 -15.48 14.43 -0.36
N LEU A 81 -15.27 15.28 -1.37
CA LEU A 81 -14.93 16.69 -1.16
C LEU A 81 -16.05 17.44 -0.41
N VAL A 82 -17.31 17.21 -0.77
CA VAL A 82 -18.48 17.77 -0.08
C VAL A 82 -18.48 17.39 1.40
N LYS A 83 -18.29 16.11 1.73
CA LYS A 83 -18.22 15.63 3.13
C LYS A 83 -17.09 16.30 3.91
N ILE A 84 -15.89 16.40 3.30
CA ILE A 84 -14.72 17.05 3.92
C ILE A 84 -14.93 18.56 4.09
N ALA A 85 -15.51 19.25 3.11
CA ALA A 85 -15.79 20.67 3.18
C ALA A 85 -16.84 21.00 4.25
N LYS A 86 -17.93 20.22 4.36
CA LYS A 86 -18.90 20.35 5.47
C LYS A 86 -18.26 20.04 6.82
N PHE A 87 -17.36 19.05 6.91
CA PHE A 87 -16.57 18.79 8.13
C PHE A 87 -15.74 20.03 8.55
N PHE A 88 -15.18 20.78 7.60
CA PHE A 88 -14.51 22.07 7.89
C PHE A 88 -15.44 23.27 8.08
N GLY A 89 -16.76 23.07 8.06
CA GLY A 89 -17.75 24.14 8.23
C GLY A 89 -17.77 25.11 7.04
N LYS A 90 -17.43 24.64 5.84
CA LYS A 90 -17.68 25.35 4.58
C LYS A 90 -19.15 25.21 4.22
N LYS A 91 -19.76 26.27 3.69
CA LYS A 91 -21.08 26.20 3.06
C LYS A 91 -20.92 25.60 1.66
N ILE A 92 -21.78 24.65 1.31
CA ILE A 92 -21.82 23.98 0.02
C ILE A 92 -22.96 24.56 -0.81
N ILE A 93 -22.62 25.16 -1.93
CA ILE A 93 -23.56 25.72 -2.90
C ILE A 93 -23.55 24.79 -4.12
N VAL A 94 -24.72 24.42 -4.63
CA VAL A 94 -24.83 23.57 -5.83
C VAL A 94 -25.67 24.29 -6.88
N ASP A 95 -25.09 24.50 -8.05
CA ASP A 95 -25.70 25.25 -9.15
C ASP A 95 -26.21 24.29 -10.24
N MET A 96 -27.49 24.41 -10.59
CA MET A 96 -28.21 23.54 -11.52
C MET A 96 -28.96 24.37 -12.58
N ASP A 97 -28.96 23.87 -13.81
CA ASP A 97 -29.69 24.46 -14.96
C ASP A 97 -30.53 23.41 -15.73
N ASP A 98 -30.49 22.14 -15.29
CA ASP A 98 -31.19 21.01 -15.90
C ASP A 98 -31.99 20.26 -14.83
N LEU A 99 -33.27 19.98 -15.09
CA LEU A 99 -34.10 19.16 -14.20
C LEU A 99 -33.77 17.67 -14.33
N PHE A 100 -32.79 17.20 -13.57
CA PHE A 100 -32.29 15.81 -13.62
C PHE A 100 -33.32 14.75 -13.21
N SER A 101 -34.43 15.12 -12.57
CA SER A 101 -35.51 14.21 -12.17
C SER A 101 -36.53 13.90 -13.27
N ALA A 102 -36.55 14.67 -14.37
CA ALA A 102 -37.61 14.64 -15.39
C ALA A 102 -37.15 14.11 -16.76
N ILE A 103 -35.99 13.44 -16.84
CA ILE A 103 -35.40 12.99 -18.11
C ILE A 103 -36.20 11.82 -18.69
N GLU A 104 -36.68 11.96 -19.93
CA GLU A 104 -37.47 10.93 -20.63
C GLU A 104 -36.60 9.92 -21.39
N LYS A 105 -37.11 8.68 -21.57
CA LYS A 105 -36.40 7.59 -22.27
C LYS A 105 -36.03 7.89 -23.73
N GLY A 106 -36.73 8.83 -24.39
CA GLY A 106 -36.41 9.26 -25.77
C GLY A 106 -35.13 10.09 -25.89
N ASN A 107 -34.58 10.56 -24.76
CA ASN A 107 -33.41 11.43 -24.75
C ASN A 107 -32.14 10.69 -25.23
N PRO A 108 -31.41 11.17 -26.26
CA PRO A 108 -30.18 10.51 -26.74
C PRO A 108 -29.03 10.43 -25.72
N SER A 109 -29.15 11.09 -24.56
CA SER A 109 -28.23 10.99 -23.42
C SER A 109 -28.87 10.37 -22.18
N TYR A 110 -30.02 9.67 -22.30
CA TYR A 110 -30.81 9.14 -21.18
C TYR A 110 -29.96 8.32 -20.20
N GLU A 111 -29.27 7.28 -20.66
CA GLU A 111 -28.49 6.40 -19.79
C GLU A 111 -27.39 7.13 -19.00
N LYS A 112 -26.69 8.06 -19.66
CA LYS A 112 -25.68 8.89 -19.01
C LYS A 112 -26.33 9.82 -17.98
N ARG A 113 -27.36 10.57 -18.37
CA ARG A 113 -28.01 11.56 -17.51
C ARG A 113 -28.77 10.90 -16.34
N ILE A 114 -29.21 9.65 -16.45
CA ILE A 114 -29.79 8.88 -15.33
C ILE A 114 -28.71 8.41 -14.33
N LYS A 115 -27.50 8.07 -14.81
CA LYS A 115 -26.33 7.84 -13.93
C LYS A 115 -25.94 9.13 -13.21
N ASP A 116 -25.85 10.25 -13.94
CA ASP A 116 -25.60 11.59 -13.40
C ASP A 116 -26.68 11.97 -12.35
N ALA A 117 -27.97 11.78 -12.66
CA ALA A 117 -29.10 12.19 -11.82
C ALA A 117 -29.06 11.63 -10.39
N ARG A 118 -28.55 10.41 -10.20
CA ARG A 118 -28.35 9.82 -8.85
C ARG A 118 -27.31 10.60 -8.05
N ILE A 119 -26.27 11.08 -8.71
CA ILE A 119 -25.18 11.88 -8.12
C ILE A 119 -25.65 13.32 -7.90
N ASN A 120 -26.32 13.94 -8.88
CA ASN A 120 -26.95 15.26 -8.74
C ASN A 120 -27.90 15.31 -7.52
N LYS A 121 -28.71 14.26 -7.30
CA LYS A 121 -29.60 14.15 -6.13
C LYS A 121 -28.84 14.20 -4.80
N GLU A 122 -27.72 13.48 -4.69
CA GLU A 122 -26.90 13.50 -3.47
C GLU A 122 -26.19 14.84 -3.25
N PHE A 123 -25.74 15.51 -4.33
CA PHE A 123 -25.23 16.88 -4.22
C PHE A 123 -26.30 17.87 -3.73
N VAL A 124 -27.52 17.83 -4.29
CA VAL A 124 -28.66 18.66 -3.83
C VAL A 124 -28.98 18.37 -2.37
N ARG A 125 -29.01 17.10 -1.95
CA ARG A 125 -29.29 16.68 -0.56
C ARG A 125 -28.21 17.15 0.44
N LEU A 126 -26.95 17.28 -0.01
CA LEU A 126 -25.84 17.70 0.84
C LEU A 126 -25.54 19.21 0.77
N ALA A 127 -26.15 19.94 -0.15
CA ALA A 127 -25.99 21.39 -0.27
C ALA A 127 -26.54 22.14 0.96
N ASP A 128 -25.91 23.26 1.29
CA ASP A 128 -26.45 24.26 2.22
C ASP A 128 -27.30 25.33 1.48
N LEU A 129 -27.11 25.46 0.16
CA LEU A 129 -27.88 26.30 -0.76
C LEU A 129 -27.90 25.68 -2.15
N VAL A 130 -29.05 25.71 -2.84
CA VAL A 130 -29.19 25.24 -4.22
C VAL A 130 -29.64 26.39 -5.12
N LEU A 131 -28.90 26.61 -6.19
CA LEU A 131 -29.11 27.68 -7.18
C LEU A 131 -29.73 27.07 -8.45
N VAL A 132 -30.90 27.54 -8.89
CA VAL A 132 -31.67 26.89 -9.98
C VAL A 132 -32.33 27.88 -10.95
N SER A 133 -32.11 27.75 -12.24
CA SER A 133 -32.42 28.83 -13.20
C SER A 133 -33.89 29.23 -13.37
N THR A 134 -34.86 28.43 -12.93
CA THR A 134 -36.30 28.66 -13.10
C THR A 134 -37.11 28.22 -11.87
N GLU A 135 -38.32 28.77 -11.69
CA GLU A 135 -39.19 28.32 -10.60
C GLU A 135 -39.62 26.85 -10.76
N THR A 136 -39.77 26.34 -12.00
CA THR A 136 -40.10 24.92 -12.23
C THR A 136 -39.02 23.97 -11.70
N ILE A 137 -37.73 24.31 -11.83
CA ILE A 137 -36.65 23.53 -11.18
C ILE A 137 -36.73 23.71 -9.66
N LYS A 138 -37.00 24.93 -9.17
CA LYS A 138 -37.13 25.26 -7.74
C LYS A 138 -38.24 24.46 -7.06
N GLU A 139 -39.43 24.38 -7.64
CA GLU A 139 -40.55 23.57 -7.13
C GLU A 139 -40.24 22.07 -7.05
N SER A 140 -39.50 21.55 -8.04
CA SER A 140 -39.09 20.15 -8.04
C SER A 140 -37.98 19.85 -7.02
N LEU A 141 -36.99 20.75 -6.88
CA LEU A 141 -35.83 20.54 -6.00
C LEU A 141 -36.05 21.00 -4.55
N LYS A 142 -37.02 21.89 -4.26
CA LYS A 142 -37.51 22.20 -2.90
C LYS A 142 -37.89 20.94 -2.11
N LYS A 143 -38.34 19.88 -2.80
CA LYS A 143 -38.70 18.56 -2.22
C LYS A 143 -37.48 17.72 -1.78
N ILE A 144 -36.27 18.15 -2.14
CA ILE A 144 -34.99 17.46 -1.83
C ILE A 144 -34.11 18.36 -0.96
N ASN A 145 -34.14 19.68 -1.17
CA ASN A 145 -33.50 20.68 -0.33
C ASN A 145 -34.38 21.94 -0.28
N SER A 146 -34.86 22.30 0.92
CA SER A 146 -35.74 23.45 1.12
C SER A 146 -35.06 24.79 0.79
N ASN A 147 -33.73 24.89 0.94
CA ASN A 147 -32.98 26.10 0.60
C ASN A 147 -32.61 26.13 -0.90
N THR A 148 -33.64 26.24 -1.75
CA THR A 148 -33.51 26.35 -3.20
C THR A 148 -34.03 27.69 -3.70
N ILE A 149 -33.16 28.52 -4.31
CA ILE A 149 -33.48 29.90 -4.75
C ILE A 149 -33.31 30.08 -6.27
N ILE A 150 -34.02 31.05 -6.86
CA ILE A 150 -33.96 31.26 -8.32
C ILE A 150 -32.59 31.79 -8.73
N PHE A 151 -32.06 31.10 -9.73
CA PHE A 151 -30.77 31.06 -10.38
C PHE A 151 -30.55 31.73 -11.76
N PRO A 152 -31.19 32.86 -12.16
CA PRO A 152 -31.43 33.14 -13.59
C PRO A 152 -30.15 33.25 -14.43
N ASN A 153 -30.24 32.95 -15.73
CA ASN A 153 -29.10 33.18 -16.62
C ASN A 153 -29.03 34.65 -17.05
N TYR A 154 -27.82 35.20 -17.10
CA TYR A 154 -27.50 36.53 -17.58
C TYR A 154 -26.38 36.41 -18.62
N LEU A 155 -26.16 37.47 -19.40
CA LEU A 155 -25.04 37.59 -20.33
C LEU A 155 -24.06 38.65 -19.82
N ASP A 156 -22.76 38.45 -20.06
CA ASP A 156 -21.80 39.56 -20.08
C ASP A 156 -21.78 40.12 -21.50
N PHE A 157 -22.30 41.33 -21.70
CA PHE A 157 -22.38 41.91 -23.04
C PHE A 157 -21.00 42.11 -23.69
N LYS A 158 -19.91 42.14 -22.91
CA LYS A 158 -18.53 42.15 -23.43
C LYS A 158 -18.20 40.89 -24.25
N ASP A 159 -18.79 39.73 -23.91
CA ASP A 159 -18.65 38.51 -24.71
C ASP A 159 -19.36 38.62 -26.06
N THR A 160 -20.40 39.45 -26.13
CA THR A 160 -21.28 39.60 -27.30
C THR A 160 -20.82 40.74 -28.22
N GLU A 161 -20.23 41.81 -27.67
CA GLU A 161 -19.88 43.04 -28.38
C GLU A 161 -18.51 42.97 -29.08
N ASN A 162 -17.58 42.13 -28.62
CA ASN A 162 -16.24 41.97 -29.22
C ASN A 162 -16.23 41.39 -30.65
N PHE A 163 -17.35 40.84 -31.14
CA PHE A 163 -17.41 40.12 -32.42
C PHE A 163 -18.60 40.57 -33.27
N GLY A 164 -18.40 41.63 -34.06
CA GLY A 164 -19.31 42.05 -35.13
C GLY A 164 -20.71 42.48 -34.67
N MET A 165 -20.92 43.79 -34.47
CA MET A 165 -22.26 44.35 -34.25
C MET A 165 -23.05 44.58 -35.55
N GLU A 166 -22.41 44.40 -36.71
CA GLU A 166 -23.03 44.58 -38.02
C GLU A 166 -23.93 43.39 -38.37
N SER A 167 -25.23 43.54 -38.10
CA SER A 167 -26.27 42.78 -38.79
C SER A 167 -26.32 43.23 -40.25
N SER A 168 -25.35 42.78 -41.04
CA SER A 168 -25.17 43.17 -42.44
C SER A 168 -26.31 42.60 -43.29
N VAL A 169 -27.26 43.47 -43.66
CA VAL A 169 -28.28 43.19 -44.68
C VAL A 169 -27.60 43.12 -46.05
N HIS A 170 -26.88 42.02 -46.29
CA HIS A 170 -26.20 41.75 -47.54
C HIS A 170 -27.24 41.47 -48.63
N ALA A 171 -27.48 42.45 -49.51
CA ALA A 171 -28.48 42.40 -50.58
C ALA A 171 -28.31 41.27 -51.63
N ASN A 172 -27.33 40.38 -51.45
CA ASN A 172 -27.04 39.23 -52.32
C ASN A 172 -26.86 37.88 -51.57
N SER A 173 -27.19 37.79 -50.27
CA SER A 173 -27.22 36.50 -49.55
C SER A 173 -28.63 35.94 -49.37
N ARG A 174 -28.74 34.62 -49.35
CA ARG A 174 -29.97 33.88 -49.03
C ARG A 174 -30.33 34.02 -47.54
N PHE A 175 -31.61 33.84 -47.23
CA PHE A 175 -32.15 34.04 -45.89
C PHE A 175 -31.83 32.85 -44.97
N ARG A 176 -31.10 33.05 -43.89
CA ARG A 176 -30.55 31.97 -43.04
C ARG A 176 -31.33 31.82 -41.74
N ILE A 177 -32.00 30.68 -41.59
CA ILE A 177 -32.78 30.33 -40.39
C ILE A 177 -31.97 29.36 -39.52
N LEU A 178 -31.66 29.77 -38.28
CA LEU A 178 -31.02 28.92 -37.27
C LEU A 178 -32.05 28.07 -36.53
N ILE A 179 -31.84 26.76 -36.48
CA ILE A 179 -32.58 25.84 -35.61
C ILE A 179 -31.78 25.69 -34.30
N ALA A 180 -32.16 26.48 -33.30
CA ALA A 180 -31.35 26.71 -32.10
C ALA A 180 -31.62 25.65 -31.01
N GLY A 181 -30.85 24.56 -31.04
CA GLY A 181 -30.86 23.51 -30.02
C GLY A 181 -29.48 23.24 -29.41
N SER A 182 -29.46 22.44 -28.34
CA SER A 182 -28.28 21.65 -27.96
C SER A 182 -28.50 20.20 -28.41
N VAL A 183 -27.60 19.26 -28.06
CA VAL A 183 -27.57 17.83 -28.43
C VAL A 183 -28.92 17.07 -28.43
N PHE A 184 -29.94 17.60 -27.77
CA PHE A 184 -31.32 17.13 -27.79
C PHE A 184 -32.10 17.56 -29.05
N THR A 185 -31.42 18.00 -30.11
CA THR A 185 -32.03 18.42 -31.38
C THR A 185 -32.90 17.30 -31.96
N ASP A 186 -32.42 16.06 -32.00
CA ASP A 186 -33.07 14.91 -32.63
C ASP A 186 -34.57 14.72 -32.32
N GLU A 187 -34.95 14.69 -31.03
CA GLU A 187 -36.32 14.40 -30.61
C GLU A 187 -37.26 15.59 -30.90
N ASN A 188 -36.83 16.81 -30.56
CA ASN A 188 -37.60 18.02 -30.82
C ASN A 188 -37.71 18.28 -32.35
N LEU A 189 -36.61 18.15 -33.08
CA LEU A 189 -36.57 18.37 -34.53
C LEU A 189 -37.40 17.34 -35.30
N SER A 190 -37.47 16.09 -34.82
CA SER A 190 -38.33 15.06 -35.42
C SER A 190 -39.83 15.40 -35.32
N GLU A 191 -40.26 16.12 -34.29
CA GLU A 191 -41.64 16.59 -34.09
C GLU A 191 -41.99 17.71 -35.10
N TYR A 192 -41.08 18.64 -35.34
CA TYR A 192 -41.29 19.84 -36.18
C TYR A 192 -40.72 19.73 -37.62
N LEU A 193 -40.46 18.52 -38.15
CA LEU A 193 -39.97 18.35 -39.52
C LEU A 193 -40.97 18.84 -40.59
N ASP A 194 -42.28 18.67 -40.36
CA ASP A 194 -43.32 19.14 -41.28
C ASP A 194 -43.39 20.67 -41.33
N VAL A 195 -43.18 21.34 -40.19
CA VAL A 195 -43.10 22.80 -40.08
C VAL A 195 -41.95 23.34 -40.92
N LEU A 196 -40.76 22.73 -40.82
CA LEU A 196 -39.61 23.14 -41.63
C LEU A 196 -39.82 22.85 -43.13
N GLN A 197 -40.45 21.73 -43.49
CA GLN A 197 -40.86 21.44 -44.87
C GLN A 197 -41.84 22.50 -45.42
N LYS A 198 -42.85 22.89 -44.63
CA LYS A 198 -43.82 23.95 -44.99
C LYS A 198 -43.14 25.31 -45.15
N ILE A 199 -42.25 25.71 -44.24
CA ILE A 199 -41.48 26.95 -44.33
C ILE A 199 -40.63 26.97 -45.61
N TYR A 200 -39.94 25.87 -45.93
CA TYR A 200 -39.12 25.73 -47.14
C TYR A 200 -39.93 25.73 -48.43
N ALA A 201 -41.05 25.01 -48.47
CA ALA A 201 -41.94 24.97 -49.63
C ALA A 201 -42.49 26.38 -49.96
N ASN A 202 -42.86 27.13 -48.92
CA ASN A 202 -43.37 28.49 -49.03
C ASN A 202 -42.27 29.53 -49.32
N ASN A 203 -41.00 29.28 -48.95
CA ASN A 203 -39.91 30.25 -49.03
C ASN A 203 -38.61 29.61 -49.58
N LYS A 204 -38.58 29.32 -50.89
CA LYS A 204 -37.45 28.62 -51.55
C LYS A 204 -36.10 29.36 -51.50
N SER A 205 -36.07 30.63 -51.09
CA SER A 205 -34.86 31.43 -50.86
C SER A 205 -34.21 31.24 -49.47
N VAL A 206 -34.76 30.37 -48.63
CA VAL A 206 -34.26 30.07 -47.27
C VAL A 206 -33.20 28.96 -47.28
N ASP A 207 -32.16 29.13 -46.47
CA ASP A 207 -31.18 28.11 -46.09
C ASP A 207 -31.29 27.84 -44.57
N PHE A 208 -31.21 26.58 -44.12
CA PHE A 208 -31.35 26.22 -42.71
C PHE A 208 -30.01 25.88 -42.04
N VAL A 209 -29.67 26.58 -40.96
CA VAL A 209 -28.48 26.31 -40.15
C VAL A 209 -28.89 25.48 -38.92
N PHE A 210 -28.28 24.31 -38.75
CA PHE A 210 -28.55 23.39 -37.64
C PHE A 210 -27.35 23.33 -36.71
N TRP A 211 -27.50 23.77 -35.47
CA TRP A 211 -26.43 23.65 -34.46
C TRP A 211 -26.52 22.27 -33.77
N GLY A 212 -25.57 21.39 -34.06
CA GLY A 212 -25.52 20.02 -33.54
C GLY A 212 -26.53 19.05 -34.20
N GLY A 213 -26.93 18.02 -33.44
CA GLY A 213 -27.74 16.87 -33.91
C GLY A 213 -26.91 15.62 -34.20
N SER A 214 -27.51 14.44 -34.05
CA SER A 214 -26.84 13.16 -34.37
C SER A 214 -26.76 12.89 -35.87
N GLU A 215 -25.98 11.88 -36.26
CA GLU A 215 -25.92 11.46 -37.66
C GLU A 215 -27.27 10.92 -38.18
N GLY A 216 -28.14 10.42 -37.29
CA GLY A 216 -29.50 10.00 -37.63
C GLY A 216 -30.39 11.17 -38.06
N ILE A 217 -30.37 12.28 -37.34
CA ILE A 217 -31.15 13.48 -37.75
C ILE A 217 -30.50 14.20 -38.92
N LYS A 218 -29.15 14.27 -38.97
CA LYS A 218 -28.40 14.80 -40.12
C LYS A 218 -28.80 14.12 -41.43
N ASN A 219 -28.92 12.79 -41.44
CA ASN A 219 -29.32 12.05 -42.64
C ASN A 219 -30.77 12.27 -43.05
N LYS A 220 -31.71 12.50 -42.11
CA LYS A 220 -33.07 12.95 -42.44
C LYS A 220 -33.09 14.36 -43.04
N ILE A 221 -32.34 15.30 -42.47
CA ILE A 221 -32.24 16.67 -42.99
C ILE A 221 -31.60 16.70 -44.39
N LYS A 222 -30.53 15.94 -44.62
CA LYS A 222 -29.91 15.74 -45.95
C LYS A 222 -30.94 15.33 -47.01
N SER A 223 -31.82 14.35 -46.70
CA SER A 223 -32.81 13.87 -47.67
C SER A 223 -33.95 14.84 -47.95
N ILE A 224 -34.29 15.72 -47.00
CA ILE A 224 -35.39 16.69 -47.14
C ILE A 224 -34.92 17.97 -47.86
N PHE A 225 -33.78 18.54 -47.48
CA PHE A 225 -33.35 19.89 -47.89
C PHE A 225 -32.19 19.92 -48.91
N LYS A 226 -31.64 18.75 -49.31
CA LYS A 226 -30.63 18.55 -50.38
C LYS A 226 -29.30 19.30 -50.20
N ASP A 227 -29.26 20.57 -50.58
CA ASP A 227 -28.11 21.48 -50.56
C ASP A 227 -28.40 22.75 -49.72
N ARG A 228 -29.62 22.89 -49.20
CA ARG A 228 -30.16 24.10 -48.58
C ARG A 228 -30.10 24.09 -47.05
N PHE A 229 -29.05 23.48 -46.52
CA PHE A 229 -28.79 23.41 -45.09
C PHE A 229 -27.29 23.45 -44.77
N GLU A 230 -26.98 23.80 -43.53
CA GLU A 230 -25.64 23.83 -42.95
C GLU A 230 -25.67 23.14 -41.58
N PHE A 231 -24.65 22.36 -41.24
CA PHE A 231 -24.48 21.78 -39.90
C PHE A 231 -23.28 22.41 -39.21
N VAL A 232 -23.51 23.03 -38.06
CA VAL A 232 -22.45 23.60 -37.21
C VAL A 232 -22.20 22.68 -36.03
N GLU A 233 -20.93 22.39 -35.77
CA GLU A 233 -20.53 21.55 -34.63
C GLU A 233 -20.60 22.32 -33.29
N ASN A 234 -20.57 21.58 -32.17
CA ASN A 234 -20.56 22.20 -30.85
C ASN A 234 -19.16 22.78 -30.56
N VAL A 235 -19.05 24.11 -30.52
CA VAL A 235 -17.81 24.83 -30.20
C VAL A 235 -17.61 25.02 -28.69
N LYS A 236 -16.40 25.38 -28.25
CA LYS A 236 -16.17 25.72 -26.83
C LYS A 236 -16.92 27.00 -26.47
N PHE A 237 -17.24 27.20 -25.19
CA PHE A 237 -17.92 28.43 -24.76
C PHE A 237 -17.17 29.72 -25.19
N SER A 238 -15.83 29.73 -25.11
CA SER A 238 -14.98 30.85 -25.54
C SER A 238 -15.14 31.24 -27.02
N GLU A 239 -15.57 30.31 -27.85
CA GLU A 239 -15.75 30.47 -29.31
C GLU A 239 -17.22 30.73 -29.68
N TYR A 240 -18.15 30.69 -28.71
CA TYR A 240 -19.59 30.56 -28.97
C TYR A 240 -20.23 31.80 -29.59
N PHE A 241 -20.03 32.99 -29.00
CA PHE A 241 -20.61 34.25 -29.51
C PHE A 241 -19.93 34.77 -30.78
N GLU A 242 -18.69 34.37 -31.02
CA GLU A 242 -17.99 34.58 -32.30
C GLU A 242 -18.64 33.72 -33.40
N ASN A 243 -18.77 32.41 -33.17
CA ASN A 243 -19.40 31.50 -34.13
C ASN A 243 -20.85 31.88 -34.43
N LEU A 244 -21.64 32.26 -33.43
CA LEU A 244 -23.01 32.73 -33.63
C LEU A 244 -23.09 33.99 -34.52
N GLY A 245 -22.13 34.91 -34.40
CA GLY A 245 -22.02 36.06 -35.32
C GLY A 245 -21.63 35.62 -36.73
N ASN A 246 -20.59 34.80 -36.84
CA ASN A 246 -20.05 34.32 -38.12
C ASN A 246 -21.04 33.48 -38.93
N MET A 247 -22.03 32.84 -38.29
CA MET A 247 -23.10 32.10 -38.97
C MET A 247 -24.03 32.96 -39.83
N ARG A 248 -24.09 34.29 -39.64
CA ARG A 248 -24.97 35.23 -40.38
C ARG A 248 -26.43 34.73 -40.41
N ILE A 249 -27.11 34.83 -39.28
CA ILE A 249 -28.48 34.33 -39.08
C ILE A 249 -29.50 35.48 -39.12
N ASP A 250 -30.54 35.33 -39.94
CA ASP A 250 -31.63 36.31 -40.06
C ASP A 250 -32.83 36.05 -39.14
N LEU A 251 -32.96 34.81 -38.64
CA LEU A 251 -34.05 34.34 -37.77
C LEU A 251 -33.63 33.08 -37.01
N ALA A 252 -33.93 33.00 -35.71
CA ALA A 252 -33.75 31.79 -34.91
C ALA A 252 -35.09 31.14 -34.49
N LEU A 253 -35.21 29.82 -34.67
CA LEU A 253 -36.33 29.00 -34.22
C LEU A 253 -35.91 28.14 -33.02
N ILE A 254 -36.67 28.20 -31.92
CA ILE A 254 -36.38 27.47 -30.67
C ILE A 254 -37.50 26.46 -30.39
N PHE A 255 -37.46 25.32 -31.08
CA PHE A 255 -38.41 24.22 -30.89
C PHE A 255 -38.27 23.54 -29.53
N ARG A 256 -39.40 23.15 -28.94
CA ARG A 256 -39.47 22.31 -27.73
C ARG A 256 -40.67 21.36 -27.80
N LYS A 257 -40.46 20.09 -27.50
CA LYS A 257 -41.51 19.14 -27.14
C LYS A 257 -42.15 19.52 -25.81
N ARG A 258 -43.49 19.45 -25.68
CA ARG A 258 -44.21 19.79 -24.44
C ARG A 258 -44.06 18.71 -23.36
N ASN A 259 -42.97 18.77 -22.60
CA ASN A 259 -42.72 17.90 -21.44
C ASN A 259 -42.06 18.65 -20.26
N LEU A 260 -42.06 18.02 -19.08
CA LEU A 260 -41.56 18.61 -17.83
C LEU A 260 -40.06 18.96 -17.86
N PHE A 261 -39.27 18.23 -18.66
CA PHE A 261 -37.84 18.54 -18.84
C PHE A 261 -37.61 19.79 -19.68
N ASN A 262 -38.47 20.05 -20.68
CA ASN A 262 -38.39 21.24 -21.53
C ASN A 262 -39.06 22.46 -20.89
N SER A 263 -40.17 22.31 -20.15
CA SER A 263 -40.78 23.44 -19.40
C SER A 263 -39.85 23.95 -18.30
N ALA A 264 -39.04 23.07 -17.70
CA ALA A 264 -38.05 23.45 -16.69
C ALA A 264 -36.80 24.17 -17.24
N LYS A 265 -36.63 24.32 -18.56
CA LYS A 265 -35.46 24.99 -19.15
C LYS A 265 -35.48 26.49 -18.88
N SER A 266 -34.31 27.10 -19.00
CA SER A 266 -34.15 28.56 -18.96
C SER A 266 -34.26 29.20 -20.34
N ASN A 267 -34.55 30.51 -20.33
CA ASN A 267 -34.67 31.40 -21.48
C ASN A 267 -33.39 31.59 -22.32
N CYS A 268 -32.24 30.98 -21.98
CA CYS A 268 -30.91 31.24 -22.57
C CYS A 268 -30.91 31.43 -24.09
N LYS A 269 -31.62 30.58 -24.86
CA LYS A 269 -31.65 30.68 -26.32
C LYS A 269 -32.35 31.94 -26.85
N PHE A 270 -33.29 32.53 -26.12
CA PHE A 270 -33.80 33.86 -26.44
C PHE A 270 -32.76 34.94 -26.15
N LEU A 271 -32.09 34.87 -24.99
CA LEU A 271 -31.07 35.85 -24.59
C LEU A 271 -29.88 35.88 -25.57
N GLU A 272 -29.31 34.72 -25.88
CA GLU A 272 -28.17 34.54 -26.79
C GLU A 272 -28.43 35.18 -28.16
N MET A 273 -29.57 34.86 -28.79
CA MET A 273 -29.92 35.33 -30.13
C MET A 273 -30.22 36.83 -30.13
N SER A 274 -30.96 37.30 -29.12
CA SER A 274 -31.31 38.72 -28.95
C SER A 274 -30.08 39.60 -28.75
N SER A 275 -29.04 39.10 -28.07
CA SER A 275 -27.76 39.82 -27.90
C SER A 275 -27.04 40.11 -29.22
N LYS A 276 -27.26 39.27 -30.25
CA LYS A 276 -26.76 39.44 -31.61
C LYS A 276 -27.78 40.08 -32.57
N ARG A 277 -28.89 40.63 -32.05
CA ARG A 277 -29.99 41.20 -32.86
C ARG A 277 -30.59 40.21 -33.87
N ILE A 278 -30.56 38.92 -33.55
CA ILE A 278 -31.27 37.87 -34.29
C ILE A 278 -32.71 37.81 -33.74
N PRO A 279 -33.76 37.99 -34.54
CA PRO A 279 -35.14 37.83 -34.08
C PRO A 279 -35.45 36.36 -33.79
N VAL A 280 -36.34 36.11 -32.83
CA VAL A 280 -36.62 34.78 -32.29
C VAL A 280 -38.10 34.44 -32.45
N ILE A 281 -38.38 33.22 -32.92
CA ILE A 281 -39.65 32.53 -32.69
C ILE A 281 -39.36 31.37 -31.75
N ALA A 282 -40.06 31.30 -30.62
CA ALA A 282 -39.87 30.29 -29.58
C ALA A 282 -41.15 29.50 -29.33
N GLN A 283 -41.00 28.26 -28.85
CA GLN A 283 -42.16 27.44 -28.48
C GLN A 283 -42.92 28.05 -27.31
N ALA A 284 -44.24 28.11 -27.43
CA ALA A 284 -45.17 28.29 -26.31
C ALA A 284 -45.79 26.95 -25.91
N PHE A 285 -46.16 26.81 -24.64
CA PHE A 285 -46.90 25.67 -24.10
C PHE A 285 -48.27 26.08 -23.54
N GLY A 286 -48.51 27.38 -23.38
CA GLY A 286 -49.69 27.91 -22.70
C GLY A 286 -49.60 27.83 -21.18
N GLU A 287 -50.41 28.64 -20.51
CA GLU A 287 -50.53 28.71 -19.04
C GLU A 287 -49.27 29.23 -18.29
N GLY A 288 -48.34 29.91 -18.97
CA GLY A 288 -47.11 30.44 -18.33
C GLY A 288 -46.12 29.34 -17.95
N LYS A 289 -45.97 28.34 -18.84
CA LYS A 289 -45.18 27.12 -18.60
C LYS A 289 -44.06 26.93 -19.62
N SER A 290 -43.94 27.78 -20.63
CA SER A 290 -42.78 27.82 -21.51
C SER A 290 -41.63 28.62 -20.91
N PRO A 291 -40.35 28.20 -21.09
CA PRO A 291 -39.14 28.98 -20.76
C PRO A 291 -39.02 30.37 -21.37
N TYR A 292 -39.99 30.82 -22.17
CA TYR A 292 -39.96 32.05 -22.97
C TYR A 292 -41.24 32.90 -22.80
N GLU A 293 -42.27 32.40 -22.11
CA GLU A 293 -43.57 33.08 -21.97
C GLU A 293 -43.52 34.31 -21.02
N ASP A 294 -42.55 34.36 -20.09
CA ASP A 294 -42.32 35.53 -19.21
C ASP A 294 -41.47 36.64 -19.88
N ASP A 295 -40.73 36.32 -20.93
CA ASP A 295 -39.75 37.21 -21.57
C ASP A 295 -40.20 37.74 -22.94
N ILE A 296 -41.01 36.98 -23.68
CA ILE A 296 -41.40 37.30 -25.05
C ILE A 296 -42.83 37.85 -25.11
N GLU A 297 -42.93 39.14 -25.40
CA GLU A 297 -44.16 39.80 -25.80
C GLU A 297 -44.38 39.58 -27.31
N ASP A 298 -45.41 38.80 -27.66
CA ASP A 298 -45.63 38.26 -29.00
C ASP A 298 -45.82 39.37 -30.06
N GLY A 299 -44.92 39.39 -31.06
CA GLY A 299 -44.87 40.42 -32.09
C GLY A 299 -44.16 41.73 -31.69
N VAL A 300 -43.73 41.87 -30.43
CA VAL A 300 -43.06 43.09 -29.94
C VAL A 300 -41.56 42.89 -29.79
N ASN A 301 -41.09 41.91 -29.02
CA ASN A 301 -39.66 41.60 -28.82
C ASN A 301 -39.28 40.17 -29.25
N GLY A 302 -40.23 39.39 -29.73
CA GLY A 302 -40.05 38.07 -30.32
C GLY A 302 -41.40 37.51 -30.77
N PHE A 303 -41.49 36.21 -30.94
CA PHE A 303 -42.76 35.52 -31.18
C PHE A 303 -42.84 34.21 -30.39
N LEU A 304 -44.05 33.86 -29.98
CA LEU A 304 -44.43 32.64 -29.27
C LEU A 304 -45.35 31.80 -30.16
N ALA A 305 -44.91 30.60 -30.54
CA ALA A 305 -45.67 29.68 -31.40
C ALA A 305 -46.26 28.53 -30.57
N THR A 306 -47.58 28.40 -30.55
CA THR A 306 -48.31 27.39 -29.78
C THR A 306 -48.51 26.08 -30.55
N ASN A 307 -48.56 26.15 -31.88
CA ASN A 307 -48.88 25.04 -32.77
C ASN A 307 -48.12 25.14 -34.10
N HIS A 308 -48.21 24.11 -34.95
CA HIS A 308 -47.45 24.00 -36.19
C HIS A 308 -47.78 25.10 -37.23
N ASN A 309 -49.00 25.65 -37.22
CA ASN A 309 -49.40 26.71 -38.14
C ASN A 309 -48.84 28.07 -37.69
N ASP A 310 -48.85 28.36 -36.38
CA ASP A 310 -48.20 29.57 -35.81
C ASP A 310 -46.74 29.67 -36.24
N TRP A 311 -46.00 28.55 -36.18
CA TRP A 311 -44.61 28.51 -36.61
C TRP A 311 -44.45 28.91 -38.08
N VAL A 312 -45.28 28.37 -38.99
CA VAL A 312 -45.18 28.66 -40.43
C VAL A 312 -45.58 30.10 -40.75
N ASP A 313 -46.68 30.59 -40.17
CA ASP A 313 -47.17 31.96 -40.35
C ASP A 313 -46.18 32.99 -39.80
N LYS A 314 -45.76 32.86 -38.53
CA LYS A 314 -44.83 33.80 -37.89
C LYS A 314 -43.45 33.79 -38.55
N CYS A 315 -42.99 32.64 -39.07
CA CYS A 315 -41.82 32.58 -39.95
C CYS A 315 -42.03 33.39 -41.23
N GLY A 316 -43.14 33.17 -41.95
CA GLY A 316 -43.47 33.88 -43.18
C GLY A 316 -43.50 35.41 -43.00
N ARG A 317 -44.17 35.88 -41.94
CA ARG A 317 -44.23 37.30 -41.56
C ARG A 317 -42.84 37.90 -41.34
N ILE A 318 -41.95 37.22 -40.61
CA ILE A 318 -40.57 37.69 -40.44
C ILE A 318 -39.84 37.68 -41.78
N ILE A 319 -39.81 36.57 -42.52
CA ILE A 319 -39.06 36.45 -43.79
C ILE A 319 -39.42 37.62 -44.72
N GLN A 320 -40.72 37.85 -44.92
CA GLN A 320 -41.26 38.81 -45.88
C GLN A 320 -41.18 40.28 -45.43
N ASN A 321 -40.99 40.58 -44.14
CA ASN A 321 -41.02 41.95 -43.62
C ASN A 321 -39.70 42.37 -42.91
N PRO A 322 -38.74 42.97 -43.64
CA PRO A 322 -37.47 43.45 -43.07
C PRO A 322 -37.62 44.49 -41.95
N HIS A 323 -38.62 45.38 -42.03
CA HIS A 323 -38.83 46.39 -40.99
C HIS A 323 -39.36 45.76 -39.69
N MET A 324 -40.23 44.76 -39.79
CA MET A 324 -40.66 43.95 -38.64
C MET A 324 -39.48 43.17 -38.04
N ARG A 325 -38.61 42.58 -38.88
CA ARG A 325 -37.38 41.87 -38.47
C ARG A 325 -36.50 42.76 -37.58
N GLU A 326 -36.17 43.95 -38.08
CA GLU A 326 -35.34 44.94 -37.40
C GLU A 326 -35.99 45.48 -36.13
N LYS A 327 -37.29 45.82 -36.17
CA LYS A 327 -38.05 46.31 -35.01
C LYS A 327 -38.09 45.28 -33.89
N ILE A 328 -38.41 44.02 -34.20
CA ILE A 328 -38.48 42.93 -33.23
C ILE A 328 -37.09 42.67 -32.63
N SER A 329 -36.04 42.53 -33.45
CA SER A 329 -34.71 42.23 -32.90
C SER A 329 -34.05 43.40 -32.18
N GLY A 330 -34.34 44.65 -32.58
CA GLY A 330 -33.97 45.87 -31.85
C GLY A 330 -34.73 46.05 -30.54
N ASN A 331 -35.95 45.53 -30.43
CA ASN A 331 -36.68 45.43 -29.17
C ASN A 331 -36.10 44.33 -28.27
N ALA A 332 -35.87 43.14 -28.84
CA ALA A 332 -35.25 42.00 -28.15
C ALA A 332 -33.89 42.36 -27.54
N PHE A 333 -32.99 42.96 -28.32
CA PHE A 333 -31.68 43.43 -27.88
C PHE A 333 -31.78 44.43 -26.72
N ARG A 334 -32.69 45.42 -26.81
CA ARG A 334 -32.88 46.42 -25.74
C ARG A 334 -33.46 45.81 -24.47
N TYR A 335 -34.44 44.91 -24.59
CA TYR A 335 -35.01 44.18 -23.46
C TYR A 335 -33.95 43.33 -22.76
N VAL A 336 -33.20 42.53 -23.51
CA VAL A 336 -32.15 41.64 -22.97
C VAL A 336 -30.99 42.44 -22.38
N LYS A 337 -30.57 43.56 -22.99
CA LYS A 337 -29.51 44.40 -22.39
C LYS A 337 -29.98 45.15 -21.13
N SER A 338 -31.26 45.55 -21.05
CA SER A 338 -31.82 46.17 -19.85
C SER A 338 -32.01 45.17 -18.70
N ASN A 339 -32.49 43.95 -19.00
CA ASN A 339 -32.91 42.99 -17.98
C ASN A 339 -31.87 41.93 -17.63
N TYR A 340 -31.04 41.50 -18.60
CA TYR A 340 -30.16 40.34 -18.51
C TYR A 340 -28.67 40.60 -18.74
N ASP A 341 -28.24 41.86 -18.88
CA ASP A 341 -26.82 42.23 -18.77
C ASP A 341 -26.34 42.12 -17.31
N ILE A 342 -25.39 41.22 -17.03
CA ILE A 342 -24.86 41.00 -15.67
C ILE A 342 -24.28 42.26 -15.03
N SER A 343 -23.66 43.15 -15.82
CA SER A 343 -22.93 44.31 -15.30
C SER A 343 -23.84 45.25 -14.51
N ASN A 344 -25.12 45.30 -14.88
CA ASN A 344 -26.17 46.10 -14.24
C ASN A 344 -26.91 45.36 -13.11
N LYS A 345 -26.52 44.12 -12.80
CA LYS A 345 -27.30 43.18 -11.96
C LYS A 345 -26.44 42.48 -10.88
N ILE A 346 -25.12 42.53 -10.99
CA ILE A 346 -24.18 41.84 -10.09
C ILE A 346 -24.31 42.21 -8.61
N GLY A 347 -24.76 43.43 -8.28
CA GLY A 347 -25.06 43.80 -6.88
C GLY A 347 -26.08 42.86 -6.24
N LYS A 348 -27.13 42.47 -6.98
CA LYS A 348 -28.16 41.53 -6.49
C LYS A 348 -27.61 40.11 -6.28
N TRP A 349 -26.60 39.70 -7.06
CA TRP A 349 -25.91 38.41 -6.88
C TRP A 349 -25.09 38.40 -5.59
N ASP A 350 -24.28 39.44 -5.41
CA ASP A 350 -23.44 39.55 -4.22
C ASP A 350 -24.31 39.68 -2.95
N ASP A 351 -25.48 40.32 -3.02
CA ASP A 351 -26.43 40.37 -1.90
C ASP A 351 -26.99 38.98 -1.52
N VAL A 352 -27.50 38.17 -2.46
CA VAL A 352 -28.04 36.83 -2.12
C VAL A 352 -26.94 35.86 -1.69
N LEU A 353 -25.77 35.93 -2.31
CA LEU A 353 -24.62 35.11 -1.89
C LEU A 353 -24.09 35.56 -0.53
N ALA A 354 -24.14 36.85 -0.19
CA ALA A 354 -23.74 37.34 1.13
C ALA A 354 -24.78 37.06 2.21
N SER A 355 -26.09 37.03 1.92
CA SER A 355 -27.13 36.74 2.93
C SER A 355 -26.99 35.33 3.49
N GLU A 356 -26.88 34.33 2.62
CA GLU A 356 -26.78 32.90 2.97
C GLU A 356 -25.48 32.50 3.70
N LEU A 357 -24.49 33.41 3.69
CA LEU A 357 -23.15 33.22 4.25
C LEU A 357 -22.88 34.11 5.49
N LYS A 358 -23.85 34.92 5.94
CA LYS A 358 -23.72 35.83 7.11
C LYS A 358 -23.89 35.15 8.48
N ASP A 359 -24.28 33.88 8.53
CA ASP A 359 -24.60 33.17 9.78
C ASP A 359 -23.32 32.79 10.58
N GLY A 360 -22.82 33.76 11.34
CA GLY A 360 -21.42 33.83 11.76
C GLY A 360 -21.12 33.24 13.14
N ASN A 361 -20.68 31.98 13.21
CA ASN A 361 -20.13 31.42 14.46
C ASN A 361 -18.91 30.47 14.30
N SER A 362 -18.17 30.56 13.19
CA SER A 362 -17.07 29.63 12.86
C SER A 362 -15.64 30.20 12.90
N ARG A 363 -15.45 31.54 12.84
CA ARG A 363 -14.10 32.15 12.72
C ARG A 363 -13.16 31.87 13.91
N ARG A 364 -13.66 31.51 15.10
CA ARG A 364 -12.84 30.99 16.23
C ARG A 364 -12.53 29.49 16.11
N LYS A 365 -13.48 28.64 15.69
CA LYS A 365 -13.28 27.19 15.50
C LYS A 365 -12.42 26.83 14.27
N LYS A 366 -12.14 27.78 13.36
CA LYS A 366 -11.29 27.57 12.17
C LYS A 366 -9.86 27.08 12.50
N TYR A 367 -9.29 27.39 13.67
CA TYR A 367 -7.92 26.96 14.02
C TYR A 367 -7.84 25.54 14.57
N GLU A 368 -8.75 25.14 15.46
CA GLU A 368 -8.81 23.76 15.99
C GLU A 368 -9.11 22.76 14.87
N LYS A 369 -10.06 23.12 13.98
CA LYS A 369 -10.33 22.32 12.77
C LYS A 369 -9.17 22.35 11.77
N PHE A 370 -8.31 23.36 11.76
CA PHE A 370 -7.10 23.36 10.92
C PHE A 370 -6.00 22.46 11.50
N GLU A 371 -5.85 22.37 12.83
CA GLU A 371 -4.98 21.35 13.45
C GLU A 371 -5.49 19.93 13.14
N ILE A 372 -6.81 19.70 13.17
CA ILE A 372 -7.42 18.42 12.76
C ILE A 372 -7.26 18.17 11.25
N PHE A 373 -7.39 19.18 10.37
CA PHE A 373 -7.06 19.02 8.94
C PHE A 373 -5.59 18.66 8.75
N LEU A 374 -4.68 19.35 9.44
CA LEU A 374 -3.26 19.10 9.30
C LEU A 374 -2.93 17.67 9.73
N LEU A 375 -3.51 17.19 10.84
CA LEU A 375 -3.41 15.79 11.26
C LEU A 375 -4.01 14.82 10.23
N PHE A 376 -5.19 15.12 9.66
CA PHE A 376 -5.84 14.29 8.64
C PHE A 376 -5.06 14.23 7.32
N TYR A 377 -4.52 15.36 6.86
CA TYR A 377 -3.73 15.49 5.64
C TYR A 377 -2.33 14.87 5.79
N LEU A 378 -1.69 15.04 6.96
CA LEU A 378 -0.47 14.32 7.33
C LEU A 378 -0.72 12.81 7.46
N LYS A 379 -1.92 12.38 7.88
CA LYS A 379 -2.31 10.98 8.03
C LYS A 379 -2.69 10.28 6.72
N HIS A 380 -3.31 10.99 5.78
CA HIS A 380 -3.94 10.36 4.59
C HIS A 380 -3.44 10.84 3.22
N VAL A 381 -2.61 11.91 3.14
CA VAL A 381 -2.18 12.49 1.85
C VAL A 381 -0.65 12.74 1.77
N TRP A 382 0.01 13.03 2.89
CA TRP A 382 1.41 13.48 2.90
C TRP A 382 2.56 12.43 2.83
N PRO A 383 2.40 11.09 2.93
CA PRO A 383 3.54 10.19 3.18
C PRO A 383 4.60 10.11 2.06
N TYR A 384 4.35 10.71 0.89
CA TYR A 384 5.22 10.62 -0.28
C TYR A 384 6.49 11.51 -0.27
N SER A 385 6.68 12.45 0.67
CA SER A 385 7.89 13.33 0.66
C SER A 385 8.39 13.85 2.03
N GLY A 386 8.73 12.95 2.95
CA GLY A 386 9.22 13.30 4.29
C GLY A 386 10.48 14.20 4.35
N VAL A 387 11.31 14.23 3.30
CA VAL A 387 12.57 14.99 3.23
C VAL A 387 12.33 16.50 3.37
N ILE A 388 11.34 17.05 2.65
CA ILE A 388 11.15 18.50 2.46
C ILE A 388 10.79 19.20 3.78
N PHE A 389 10.11 18.53 4.72
CA PHE A 389 9.75 19.12 6.02
C PHE A 389 10.97 19.27 6.95
N LEU A 390 11.85 18.26 6.98
CA LEU A 390 13.10 18.32 7.74
C LEU A 390 14.08 19.31 7.11
N GLU A 391 14.16 19.36 5.78
CA GLU A 391 14.92 20.40 5.08
C GLU A 391 14.36 21.80 5.38
N ALA A 392 13.04 22.00 5.37
CA ALA A 392 12.44 23.29 5.69
C ALA A 392 12.77 23.75 7.12
N LEU A 393 12.66 22.85 8.11
CA LEU A 393 13.06 23.13 9.50
C LEU A 393 14.56 23.44 9.61
N TYR A 394 15.40 22.66 8.94
CA TYR A 394 16.85 22.87 8.90
C TYR A 394 17.21 24.21 8.22
N PHE A 395 16.55 24.56 7.11
CA PHE A 395 16.80 25.81 6.36
C PHE A 395 16.32 27.04 7.14
N VAL A 396 15.21 26.93 7.88
CA VAL A 396 14.74 27.96 8.82
C VAL A 396 15.75 28.14 9.97
N ALA A 397 16.19 27.06 10.62
CA ALA A 397 17.20 27.11 11.68
C ALA A 397 18.54 27.71 11.19
N LYS A 398 19.00 27.28 10.00
CA LYS A 398 20.23 27.74 9.35
C LYS A 398 20.16 29.21 8.92
N LYS A 399 18.96 29.74 8.61
CA LYS A 399 18.73 31.19 8.40
C LYS A 399 18.71 31.99 9.70
N ILE A 400 17.97 31.54 10.72
CA ILE A 400 17.90 32.20 12.03
C ILE A 400 19.31 32.39 12.63
N ASN A 401 20.19 31.42 12.42
CA ASN A 401 21.55 31.47 12.97
C ASN A 401 22.51 32.45 12.24
N LYS A 402 22.14 33.02 11.07
CA LYS A 402 23.06 33.86 10.26
C LYS A 402 22.77 35.37 10.18
N LYS A 403 21.56 35.89 10.48
CA LYS A 403 21.28 37.36 10.42
C LYS A 403 20.17 37.85 11.39
N VAL A 404 20.39 37.86 12.71
CA VAL A 404 19.50 38.55 13.70
C VAL A 404 20.29 39.07 14.91
N LYS A 405 20.05 40.32 15.36
CA LYS A 405 20.62 40.89 16.61
C LYS A 405 20.06 40.21 17.87
N LEU A 406 20.84 40.17 18.96
CA LEU A 406 20.52 39.38 20.17
C LEU A 406 19.15 39.67 20.81
N SER A 407 18.68 40.92 20.82
CA SER A 407 17.41 41.29 21.48
C SER A 407 16.18 40.60 20.85
N GLN A 408 16.13 40.45 19.53
CA GLN A 408 15.02 39.77 18.84
C GLN A 408 15.05 38.24 19.00
N ARG A 409 16.19 37.64 19.36
CA ARG A 409 16.29 36.19 19.57
C ARG A 409 15.35 35.70 20.69
N LYS A 410 15.21 36.45 21.80
CA LYS A 410 14.34 36.03 22.94
C LYS A 410 12.87 35.84 22.53
N ASN A 411 12.28 36.75 21.75
CA ASN A 411 10.85 36.67 21.38
C ASN A 411 10.56 35.61 20.32
N GLN A 412 11.52 35.30 19.44
CA GLN A 412 11.36 34.21 18.48
C GLN A 412 11.57 32.85 19.15
N LEU A 413 12.55 32.73 20.06
CA LEU A 413 12.75 31.51 20.84
C LEU A 413 11.58 31.24 21.81
N SER A 414 11.02 32.26 22.45
CA SER A 414 9.83 32.11 23.30
C SER A 414 8.59 31.72 22.50
N THR A 415 8.43 32.22 21.26
CA THR A 415 7.35 31.80 20.36
C THR A 415 7.51 30.34 19.94
N LEU A 416 8.72 29.90 19.59
CA LEU A 416 9.02 28.51 19.26
C LEU A 416 8.80 27.58 20.47
N LEU A 417 9.29 27.96 21.65
CA LEU A 417 9.07 27.24 22.91
C LEU A 417 7.59 27.21 23.32
N ARG A 418 6.82 28.26 23.01
CA ARG A 418 5.36 28.28 23.23
C ARG A 418 4.62 27.33 22.29
N LEU A 419 5.04 27.23 21.03
CA LEU A 419 4.51 26.24 20.08
C LEU A 419 4.86 24.81 20.52
N ILE A 420 6.12 24.56 20.91
CA ILE A 420 6.55 23.27 21.47
C ILE A 420 5.78 22.93 22.75
N ARG A 421 5.54 23.90 23.65
CA ARG A 421 4.72 23.70 24.86
C ARG A 421 3.24 23.45 24.56
N LYS A 422 2.66 24.07 23.51
CA LYS A 422 1.29 23.76 23.06
C LYS A 422 1.19 22.35 22.47
N PHE A 423 2.16 21.98 21.65
CA PHE A 423 2.27 20.63 21.07
C PHE A 423 2.44 19.56 22.16
N ALA A 424 3.25 19.86 23.18
CA ALA A 424 3.39 19.04 24.38
C ALA A 424 2.08 18.91 25.18
N PHE A 425 1.34 20.01 25.37
CA PHE A 425 0.08 19.99 26.12
C PHE A 425 -0.99 19.09 25.47
N ASN A 426 -1.09 19.11 24.13
CA ASN A 426 -2.06 18.31 23.38
C ASN A 426 -1.71 16.81 23.27
N LEU A 427 -0.49 16.39 23.65
CA LEU A 427 -0.04 14.98 23.59
C LEU A 427 -0.12 14.24 24.93
N GLY A 428 -0.55 14.93 25.99
CA GLY A 428 -0.60 14.38 27.36
C GLY A 428 0.79 14.13 27.95
N THR A 429 0.87 13.98 29.28
CA THR A 429 2.14 13.90 30.01
C THR A 429 3.05 12.77 29.53
N LYS A 430 2.50 11.61 29.16
CA LYS A 430 3.26 10.51 28.53
C LYS A 430 3.89 10.89 27.20
N GLY A 431 3.16 11.58 26.31
CA GLY A 431 3.69 12.03 25.02
C GLY A 431 4.81 13.06 25.17
N VAL A 432 4.73 13.95 26.16
CA VAL A 432 5.82 14.87 26.52
C VAL A 432 7.03 14.13 27.05
N PHE A 433 6.83 13.18 27.97
CA PHE A 433 7.93 12.42 28.57
C PHE A 433 8.65 11.58 27.51
N GLU A 434 7.93 10.93 26.60
CA GLU A 434 8.53 10.11 25.56
C GLU A 434 9.17 10.94 24.45
N THR A 435 8.57 12.07 24.05
CA THR A 435 9.22 13.02 23.13
C THR A 435 10.48 13.62 23.75
N TYR A 436 10.48 13.92 25.05
CA TYR A 436 11.68 14.35 25.79
C TYR A 436 12.70 13.22 25.93
N ARG A 437 12.26 11.96 26.13
CA ARG A 437 13.14 10.78 26.20
C ARG A 437 13.84 10.55 24.86
N ILE A 438 13.10 10.57 23.75
CA ILE A 438 13.62 10.51 22.37
C ILE A 438 14.55 11.69 22.07
N PHE A 439 14.17 12.92 22.43
CA PHE A 439 15.02 14.10 22.18
C PHE A 439 16.30 14.10 23.03
N LYS A 440 16.23 13.58 24.27
CA LYS A 440 17.37 13.43 25.17
C LYS A 440 18.26 12.24 24.78
N SER A 441 17.70 11.16 24.23
CA SER A 441 18.47 10.07 23.61
C SER A 441 19.18 10.60 22.36
N TYR A 442 18.46 11.21 21.41
CA TYR A 442 19.00 11.80 20.18
C TYR A 442 20.13 12.84 20.44
N ILE A 443 20.03 13.64 21.50
CA ILE A 443 21.10 14.58 21.92
C ILE A 443 22.23 13.87 22.67
N SER A 444 21.94 12.82 23.45
CA SER A 444 22.95 11.97 24.10
C SER A 444 23.78 11.21 23.06
N GLU A 445 23.13 10.56 22.09
CA GLU A 445 23.72 9.84 20.96
C GLU A 445 24.56 10.79 20.09
N ARG A 446 24.01 11.93 19.66
CA ARG A 446 24.82 12.95 18.94
C ARG A 446 26.01 13.50 19.74
N LYS A 447 26.01 13.40 21.07
CA LYS A 447 27.17 13.75 21.92
C LYS A 447 28.14 12.58 22.18
N LYS A 448 27.79 11.34 21.84
CA LYS A 448 28.59 10.13 22.07
C LYS A 448 29.26 9.56 20.82
N GLY A 449 29.01 10.13 19.64
CA GLY A 449 29.31 9.49 18.36
C GLY A 449 28.12 8.64 17.88
N VAL A 450 28.04 8.41 16.57
CA VAL A 450 26.82 7.89 15.94
C VAL A 450 26.62 6.41 16.26
N LEU A 451 25.76 6.12 17.24
CA LEU A 451 25.01 4.87 17.28
C LEU A 451 23.97 4.91 16.16
N VAL A 452 24.13 4.03 15.17
CA VAL A 452 23.22 3.95 14.01
C VAL A 452 22.05 3.03 14.39
N THR A 453 20.81 3.51 14.30
CA THR A 453 19.64 2.69 14.67
C THR A 453 19.21 1.75 13.52
N PRO A 454 18.62 0.58 13.81
CA PRO A 454 18.13 -0.33 12.78
C PRO A 454 17.15 0.31 11.78
N GLU A 455 16.34 1.27 12.21
CA GLU A 455 15.38 1.98 11.35
C GLU A 455 16.08 3.00 10.43
N TYR A 456 17.24 3.53 10.82
CA TYR A 456 18.07 4.34 9.93
C TYR A 456 18.79 3.44 8.91
N LEU A 457 19.44 2.37 9.39
CA LEU A 457 20.10 1.39 8.52
C LEU A 457 19.12 0.87 7.45
N TYR A 458 17.89 0.56 7.85
CA TYR A 458 16.88 0.02 6.94
C TYR A 458 16.41 1.03 5.89
N LYS A 459 16.30 2.32 6.24
CA LYS A 459 15.97 3.38 5.28
C LYS A 459 17.08 3.63 4.27
N GLU A 460 18.34 3.50 4.68
CA GLU A 460 19.48 3.53 3.76
C GLU A 460 19.53 2.27 2.88
N TRP A 461 19.23 1.06 3.40
CA TRP A 461 19.08 -0.15 2.57
C TRP A 461 17.97 -0.01 1.51
N ILE A 462 16.78 0.51 1.89
CA ILE A 462 15.70 0.79 0.91
C ILE A 462 16.19 1.74 -0.18
N LYS A 463 16.95 2.77 0.18
CA LYS A 463 17.44 3.81 -0.73
C LYS A 463 18.59 3.36 -1.63
N ASN A 464 19.50 2.53 -1.12
CA ASN A 464 20.80 2.21 -1.75
C ASN A 464 20.83 0.80 -2.38
N VAL A 465 20.04 -0.15 -1.85
CA VAL A 465 19.98 -1.54 -2.36
C VAL A 465 18.66 -1.77 -3.12
N GLU A 466 17.51 -1.49 -2.49
CA GLU A 466 16.20 -1.81 -3.06
C GLU A 466 15.80 -0.86 -4.21
N ALA A 467 15.85 0.45 -3.99
CA ALA A 467 15.38 1.44 -4.96
C ALA A 467 16.16 1.43 -6.29
N PRO A 468 17.49 1.22 -6.33
CA PRO A 468 18.22 1.07 -7.59
C PRO A 468 17.82 -0.20 -8.36
N ALA A 469 17.63 -1.33 -7.66
CA ALA A 469 17.12 -2.57 -8.28
C ALA A 469 15.72 -2.38 -8.88
N ARG A 470 14.92 -1.47 -8.33
CA ARG A 470 13.57 -1.10 -8.82
C ARG A 470 13.56 -0.08 -9.96
N LYS A 471 14.68 0.55 -10.34
CA LYS A 471 14.73 1.56 -11.45
C LYS A 471 14.57 0.97 -12.87
N ILE A 472 14.35 -0.34 -12.97
CA ILE A 472 13.99 -1.04 -14.22
C ILE A 472 12.59 -0.57 -14.67
N ALA A 473 12.41 -0.23 -15.95
CA ALA A 473 11.12 0.25 -16.44
C ALA A 473 10.09 -0.90 -16.53
N TYR A 474 8.80 -0.57 -16.42
CA TYR A 474 7.72 -1.56 -16.58
C TYR A 474 7.80 -2.30 -17.94
N ALA A 475 8.22 -1.60 -19.00
CA ALA A 475 8.49 -2.20 -20.31
C ALA A 475 9.59 -3.27 -20.26
N ASP A 476 10.70 -3.03 -19.56
CA ASP A 476 11.80 -3.98 -19.43
C ASP A 476 11.37 -5.24 -18.66
N ILE A 477 10.50 -5.09 -17.67
CA ILE A 477 9.98 -6.24 -16.90
C ILE A 477 8.98 -7.03 -17.75
N LYS A 478 8.13 -6.37 -18.55
CA LYS A 478 7.28 -7.06 -19.53
C LYS A 478 8.12 -7.87 -20.53
N ASN A 479 9.22 -7.30 -21.03
CA ASN A 479 10.16 -8.00 -21.93
C ASN A 479 10.83 -9.19 -21.22
N LYS A 480 11.22 -9.05 -19.95
CA LYS A 480 11.78 -10.15 -19.14
C LYS A 480 10.76 -11.24 -18.84
N VAL A 481 9.48 -10.91 -18.64
CA VAL A 481 8.39 -11.90 -18.51
C VAL A 481 8.24 -12.71 -19.79
N SER A 482 8.28 -12.08 -20.97
CA SER A 482 8.23 -12.80 -22.26
C SER A 482 9.46 -13.66 -22.57
N GLN A 483 10.53 -13.59 -21.75
CA GLN A 483 11.72 -14.45 -21.84
C GLN A 483 11.68 -15.64 -20.86
N LEU A 484 10.59 -15.81 -20.09
CA LEU A 484 10.42 -16.94 -19.16
C LEU A 484 9.80 -18.12 -19.91
N ASN A 485 10.51 -19.25 -19.92
CA ASN A 485 10.05 -20.49 -20.56
C ASN A 485 8.87 -21.11 -19.80
N TYR A 486 8.88 -21.04 -18.46
CA TYR A 486 7.82 -21.54 -17.60
C TYR A 486 7.00 -20.38 -17.04
N GLN A 487 5.72 -20.29 -17.43
CA GLN A 487 4.81 -19.23 -16.99
C GLN A 487 3.52 -19.85 -16.40
N PRO A 488 3.59 -20.52 -15.24
CA PRO A 488 2.44 -21.13 -14.60
C PRO A 488 1.42 -20.07 -14.17
N LYS A 489 0.13 -20.42 -14.23
CA LYS A 489 -0.90 -19.58 -13.62
C LYS A 489 -0.79 -19.64 -12.10
N ILE A 490 -0.94 -18.49 -11.46
CA ILE A 490 -0.93 -18.32 -10.01
C ILE A 490 -2.33 -17.94 -9.53
N SER A 491 -2.86 -18.60 -8.50
CA SER A 491 -4.10 -18.19 -7.84
C SER A 491 -3.78 -17.55 -6.49
N ILE A 492 -4.03 -16.24 -6.36
CA ILE A 492 -3.93 -15.56 -5.06
C ILE A 492 -5.23 -15.78 -4.30
N ILE A 493 -5.12 -16.32 -3.08
CA ILE A 493 -6.25 -16.61 -2.20
C ILE A 493 -6.29 -15.57 -1.09
N MET A 494 -7.43 -14.88 -0.95
CA MET A 494 -7.64 -13.80 0.02
C MET A 494 -8.92 -14.05 0.84
N PRO A 495 -8.83 -14.68 2.02
CA PRO A 495 -9.96 -14.76 2.94
C PRO A 495 -10.27 -13.37 3.52
N VAL A 496 -11.55 -13.00 3.56
CA VAL A 496 -12.06 -11.68 3.97
C VAL A 496 -13.11 -11.85 5.07
N TYR A 497 -13.01 -11.08 6.15
CA TYR A 497 -14.06 -11.00 7.18
C TYR A 497 -14.02 -9.65 7.89
N ASN A 498 -15.06 -8.83 7.71
CA ASN A 498 -15.20 -7.50 8.32
C ASN A 498 -13.98 -6.56 8.15
N SER A 499 -13.23 -6.74 7.07
CA SER A 499 -11.96 -6.06 6.79
C SER A 499 -12.11 -4.54 6.68
N ASN A 500 -11.05 -3.79 6.95
CA ASN A 500 -11.07 -2.33 6.77
C ASN A 500 -11.07 -1.97 5.28
N GLU A 501 -12.02 -1.15 4.81
CA GLU A 501 -12.13 -0.75 3.39
C GLU A 501 -10.80 -0.23 2.80
N ILE A 502 -10.06 0.59 3.54
CA ILE A 502 -8.83 1.21 3.03
C ILE A 502 -7.74 0.16 2.82
N PHE A 503 -7.61 -0.79 3.75
CA PHE A 503 -6.60 -1.85 3.64
C PHE A 503 -7.03 -2.96 2.66
N LEU A 504 -8.32 -3.30 2.60
CA LEU A 504 -8.87 -4.22 1.61
C LEU A 504 -8.68 -3.69 0.17
N ARG A 505 -8.93 -2.40 -0.07
CA ARG A 505 -8.64 -1.78 -1.38
C ARG A 505 -7.14 -1.71 -1.68
N LYS A 506 -6.27 -1.50 -0.68
CA LYS A 506 -4.81 -1.60 -0.84
C LYS A 506 -4.35 -3.01 -1.21
N ALA A 507 -4.81 -4.03 -0.49
CA ALA A 507 -4.48 -5.43 -0.75
C ALA A 507 -4.91 -5.84 -2.16
N PHE A 508 -6.16 -5.53 -2.54
CA PHE A 508 -6.67 -5.69 -3.90
C PHE A 508 -5.77 -5.04 -4.96
N PHE A 509 -5.52 -3.73 -4.86
CA PHE A 509 -4.69 -3.04 -5.85
C PHE A 509 -3.22 -3.51 -5.83
N SER A 510 -2.72 -4.11 -4.75
CA SER A 510 -1.40 -4.73 -4.73
C SER A 510 -1.31 -5.98 -5.61
N VAL A 511 -2.42 -6.70 -5.82
CA VAL A 511 -2.54 -7.82 -6.77
C VAL A 511 -2.76 -7.32 -8.21
N ILE A 512 -3.65 -6.33 -8.41
CA ILE A 512 -3.90 -5.74 -9.73
C ILE A 512 -2.61 -5.19 -10.37
N ASN A 513 -1.76 -4.52 -9.58
CA ASN A 513 -0.54 -3.86 -10.07
C ASN A 513 0.69 -4.79 -10.21
N GLN A 514 0.51 -6.11 -10.16
CA GLN A 514 1.60 -7.06 -10.40
C GLN A 514 2.13 -6.96 -11.83
N TYR A 515 3.44 -7.10 -12.01
CA TYR A 515 4.07 -7.02 -13.34
C TYR A 515 3.82 -8.28 -14.20
N TYR A 516 3.87 -9.46 -13.58
CA TYR A 516 3.43 -10.71 -14.19
C TYR A 516 1.89 -10.75 -14.28
N GLN A 517 1.32 -11.23 -15.39
CA GLN A 517 -0.12 -11.10 -15.68
C GLN A 517 -0.92 -12.42 -15.63
N ASN A 518 -0.26 -13.58 -15.65
CA ASN A 518 -0.94 -14.89 -15.64
C ASN A 518 -1.31 -15.29 -14.20
N TRP A 519 -2.29 -14.59 -13.64
CA TRP A 519 -2.83 -14.84 -12.31
C TRP A 519 -4.36 -14.77 -12.27
N GLU A 520 -4.93 -15.21 -11.16
CA GLU A 520 -6.30 -14.87 -10.75
C GLU A 520 -6.32 -14.55 -9.25
N LEU A 521 -7.31 -13.78 -8.82
CA LEU A 521 -7.53 -13.42 -7.42
C LEU A 521 -8.85 -14.01 -6.96
N ILE A 522 -8.79 -14.95 -6.02
CA ILE A 522 -9.96 -15.59 -5.42
C ILE A 522 -10.13 -15.03 -4.01
N ILE A 523 -11.13 -14.16 -3.87
CA ILE A 523 -11.48 -13.56 -2.59
C ILE A 523 -12.62 -14.38 -1.98
N VAL A 524 -12.48 -14.79 -0.73
CA VAL A 524 -13.48 -15.59 -0.01
C VAL A 524 -14.01 -14.80 1.17
N ASP A 525 -15.20 -14.23 1.03
CA ASP A 525 -15.88 -13.53 2.12
C ASP A 525 -16.46 -14.55 3.09
N ASP A 526 -15.85 -14.69 4.26
CA ASP A 526 -16.25 -15.58 5.35
C ASP A 526 -17.43 -14.97 6.14
N ARG A 527 -18.46 -14.56 5.40
CA ARG A 527 -19.68 -13.87 5.83
C ARG A 527 -19.42 -12.56 6.58
N SER A 528 -18.87 -11.55 5.90
CA SER A 528 -18.75 -10.19 6.46
C SER A 528 -20.11 -9.62 6.86
N ILE A 529 -20.19 -9.06 8.07
CA ILE A 529 -21.40 -8.47 8.65
C ILE A 529 -21.63 -7.06 8.09
N ASN A 530 -20.56 -6.32 7.80
CA ASN A 530 -20.64 -4.98 7.23
C ASN A 530 -21.02 -5.03 5.72
N PRO A 531 -22.21 -4.55 5.31
CA PRO A 531 -22.68 -4.68 3.92
C PRO A 531 -21.84 -3.88 2.91
N ILE A 532 -21.05 -2.91 3.37
CA ILE A 532 -20.08 -2.21 2.52
C ILE A 532 -18.99 -3.15 1.98
N ILE A 533 -18.62 -4.21 2.71
CA ILE A 533 -17.63 -5.17 2.24
C ILE A 533 -18.14 -5.91 1.00
N LYS A 534 -19.38 -6.42 1.04
CA LYS A 534 -20.00 -7.04 -0.14
C LYS A 534 -20.00 -6.10 -1.36
N ILE A 535 -20.38 -4.83 -1.18
CA ILE A 535 -20.36 -3.83 -2.25
C ILE A 535 -18.94 -3.60 -2.78
N ILE A 536 -17.91 -3.59 -1.92
CA ILE A 536 -16.50 -3.45 -2.33
C ILE A 536 -16.04 -4.67 -3.15
N LEU A 537 -16.43 -5.88 -2.74
CA LEU A 537 -16.08 -7.12 -3.46
C LEU A 537 -16.81 -7.24 -4.80
N GLU A 538 -18.05 -6.77 -4.88
CA GLU A 538 -18.79 -6.59 -6.13
C GLU A 538 -18.07 -5.56 -7.04
N GLU A 539 -17.72 -4.37 -6.53
CA GLU A 539 -16.90 -3.36 -7.24
C GLU A 539 -15.55 -3.94 -7.72
N PHE A 540 -14.92 -4.86 -6.99
CA PHE A 540 -13.69 -5.54 -7.42
C PHE A 540 -13.91 -6.55 -8.56
N SER A 541 -15.02 -7.28 -8.53
CA SER A 541 -15.36 -8.26 -9.57
C SER A 541 -15.75 -7.62 -10.92
N GLU A 542 -16.28 -6.39 -10.88
CA GLU A 542 -16.52 -5.56 -12.07
C GLU A 542 -15.23 -4.92 -12.62
N TYR A 543 -14.16 -4.83 -11.82
CA TYR A 543 -12.94 -4.09 -12.18
C TYR A 543 -11.96 -4.91 -13.04
N ASP A 544 -11.80 -6.20 -12.79
CA ASP A 544 -10.87 -7.09 -13.52
C ASP A 544 -11.43 -8.52 -13.61
N GLU A 545 -11.54 -9.06 -14.81
CA GLU A 545 -12.12 -10.39 -15.06
C GLU A 545 -11.35 -11.55 -14.41
N ARG A 546 -10.10 -11.33 -13.98
CA ARG A 546 -9.29 -12.31 -13.23
C ARG A 546 -9.68 -12.40 -11.76
N VAL A 547 -10.56 -11.52 -11.28
CA VAL A 547 -11.05 -11.50 -9.89
C VAL A 547 -12.29 -12.39 -9.79
N LYS A 548 -12.36 -13.22 -8.74
CA LYS A 548 -13.48 -14.11 -8.44
C LYS A 548 -13.80 -13.98 -6.96
N ILE A 549 -15.09 -13.84 -6.63
CA ILE A 549 -15.57 -13.69 -5.26
C ILE A 549 -16.38 -14.94 -4.91
N LEU A 550 -16.09 -15.55 -3.76
CA LEU A 550 -16.92 -16.55 -3.12
C LEU A 550 -17.51 -15.94 -1.85
N PHE A 551 -18.82 -16.02 -1.67
CA PHE A 551 -19.50 -15.60 -0.45
C PHE A 551 -19.89 -16.84 0.36
N MET A 552 -19.36 -16.99 1.57
CA MET A 552 -19.70 -18.12 2.45
C MET A 552 -21.08 -17.93 3.09
N GLU A 553 -21.84 -19.02 3.21
CA GLU A 553 -23.16 -19.00 3.86
C GLU A 553 -23.08 -18.81 5.37
N GLU A 554 -21.96 -19.17 6.01
CA GLU A 554 -21.67 -18.96 7.44
C GLU A 554 -20.20 -18.60 7.65
N ASN A 555 -19.89 -17.91 8.76
CA ASN A 555 -18.51 -17.65 9.17
C ASN A 555 -17.86 -18.98 9.59
N SER A 556 -17.03 -19.51 8.72
CA SER A 556 -16.49 -20.86 8.78
C SER A 556 -15.09 -20.92 9.39
N GLY A 557 -14.40 -19.79 9.52
CA GLY A 557 -13.02 -19.71 10.01
C GLY A 557 -12.00 -19.72 8.88
N ILE A 558 -10.82 -19.15 9.15
CA ILE A 558 -9.83 -18.82 8.12
C ILE A 558 -9.30 -20.07 7.40
N SER A 559 -9.19 -21.22 8.07
CA SER A 559 -8.81 -22.48 7.42
C SER A 559 -9.83 -22.92 6.37
N ILE A 560 -11.13 -22.90 6.68
CA ILE A 560 -12.18 -23.32 5.74
C ILE A 560 -12.29 -22.31 4.59
N ALA A 561 -12.30 -21.00 4.87
CA ALA A 561 -12.33 -19.97 3.83
C ALA A 561 -11.13 -20.08 2.87
N THR A 562 -9.93 -20.33 3.40
CA THR A 562 -8.71 -20.53 2.58
C THR A 562 -8.82 -21.80 1.74
N ASN A 563 -9.16 -22.95 2.34
CA ASN A 563 -9.35 -24.20 1.62
C ASN A 563 -10.39 -24.06 0.50
N LYS A 564 -11.49 -23.35 0.76
CA LYS A 564 -12.54 -23.11 -0.25
C LYS A 564 -12.06 -22.26 -1.42
N GLY A 565 -11.19 -21.27 -1.16
CA GLY A 565 -10.50 -20.55 -2.22
C GLY A 565 -9.56 -21.44 -3.04
N VAL A 566 -8.84 -22.36 -2.38
CA VAL A 566 -7.93 -23.31 -3.04
C VAL A 566 -8.68 -24.35 -3.88
N GLU A 567 -9.86 -24.82 -3.48
CA GLU A 567 -10.71 -25.68 -4.32
C GLU A 567 -10.92 -25.03 -5.71
N PHE A 568 -11.36 -23.77 -5.73
CA PHE A 568 -11.69 -23.00 -6.93
C PHE A 568 -10.47 -22.51 -7.73
N ALA A 569 -9.25 -22.60 -7.19
CA ALA A 569 -8.01 -22.19 -7.83
C ALA A 569 -7.73 -22.97 -9.13
N LYS A 570 -7.38 -22.28 -10.21
CA LYS A 570 -6.97 -22.85 -11.50
C LYS A 570 -5.46 -22.73 -11.76
N GLY A 571 -4.72 -22.09 -10.84
CA GLY A 571 -3.28 -22.01 -10.85
C GLY A 571 -2.59 -23.31 -10.43
N ALA A 572 -1.41 -23.56 -10.99
CA ALA A 572 -0.52 -24.65 -10.54
C ALA A 572 0.12 -24.33 -9.18
N PHE A 573 0.20 -23.03 -8.85
CA PHE A 573 0.62 -22.53 -7.55
C PHE A 573 -0.47 -21.63 -6.94
N ILE A 574 -0.63 -21.73 -5.63
CA ILE A 574 -1.45 -20.82 -4.82
C ILE A 574 -0.53 -19.87 -4.05
N GLY A 575 -0.93 -18.61 -3.91
CA GLY A 575 -0.29 -17.64 -3.01
C GLY A 575 -1.30 -17.15 -1.99
N LEU A 576 -0.97 -17.17 -0.70
CA LEU A 576 -1.89 -16.73 0.37
C LEU A 576 -1.65 -15.26 0.69
N LEU A 577 -2.70 -14.43 0.67
CA LEU A 577 -2.61 -13.00 0.98
C LEU A 577 -3.69 -12.59 1.98
N ASP A 578 -3.26 -12.13 3.16
CA ASP A 578 -4.15 -11.55 4.15
C ASP A 578 -4.78 -10.25 3.60
N HIS A 579 -6.06 -10.05 3.91
CA HIS A 579 -6.91 -9.02 3.30
C HIS A 579 -6.49 -7.56 3.57
N ASP A 580 -5.54 -7.33 4.46
CA ASP A 580 -4.97 -6.01 4.77
C ASP A 580 -3.49 -5.87 4.43
N ASP A 581 -2.82 -6.90 3.90
CA ASP A 581 -1.41 -6.83 3.51
C ASP A 581 -1.18 -6.24 2.10
N GLU A 582 0.03 -5.77 1.82
CA GLU A 582 0.41 -5.21 0.52
C GLU A 582 1.52 -6.05 -0.15
N MET A 583 1.22 -6.67 -1.30
CA MET A 583 2.24 -7.23 -2.19
C MET A 583 3.03 -6.12 -2.89
N ARG A 584 4.29 -6.40 -3.26
CA ARG A 584 5.05 -5.52 -4.16
C ARG A 584 4.79 -5.83 -5.64
N PRO A 585 4.78 -4.84 -6.56
CA PRO A 585 4.52 -5.07 -7.98
C PRO A 585 5.38 -6.14 -8.67
N GLU A 586 6.62 -6.33 -8.23
CA GLU A 586 7.56 -7.32 -8.76
C GLU A 586 7.39 -8.75 -8.21
N THR A 587 6.51 -8.97 -7.23
CA THR A 587 6.44 -10.22 -6.46
C THR A 587 6.13 -11.43 -7.31
N LEU A 588 5.03 -11.44 -8.06
CA LEU A 588 4.69 -12.58 -8.92
C LEU A 588 5.80 -12.87 -9.95
N TYR A 589 6.46 -11.83 -10.48
CA TYR A 589 7.56 -12.00 -11.42
C TYR A 589 8.79 -12.66 -10.78
N GLU A 590 9.21 -12.24 -9.58
CA GLU A 590 10.36 -12.84 -8.91
C GLU A 590 10.10 -14.30 -8.48
N TYR A 591 8.87 -14.65 -8.07
CA TYR A 591 8.49 -16.04 -7.79
C TYR A 591 8.50 -16.92 -9.07
N VAL A 592 7.93 -16.46 -10.20
CA VAL A 592 7.96 -17.23 -11.46
C VAL A 592 9.39 -17.34 -12.01
N LYS A 593 10.19 -16.28 -11.92
CA LYS A 593 11.62 -16.28 -12.26
C LYS A 593 12.43 -17.25 -11.39
N PHE A 594 12.06 -17.44 -10.13
CA PHE A 594 12.64 -18.47 -9.27
C PHE A 594 12.25 -19.89 -9.74
N LEU A 595 10.98 -20.11 -10.09
CA LEU A 595 10.50 -21.38 -10.67
C LEU A 595 11.12 -21.73 -12.03
N ASN A 596 11.55 -20.73 -12.82
CA ASN A 596 12.30 -20.97 -14.06
C ASN A 596 13.74 -21.48 -13.83
N LYS A 597 14.23 -21.46 -12.58
CA LYS A 597 15.51 -22.06 -12.19
C LYS A 597 15.35 -23.31 -11.32
N ASN A 598 14.21 -23.45 -10.65
CA ASN A 598 13.91 -24.51 -9.69
C ASN A 598 12.47 -24.97 -9.92
N ASN A 599 12.24 -25.79 -10.95
CA ASN A 599 10.92 -26.24 -11.40
C ASN A 599 10.20 -27.15 -10.39
N ASP A 600 10.97 -27.92 -9.63
CA ASP A 600 10.45 -28.96 -8.72
C ASP A 600 10.10 -28.43 -7.32
N VAL A 601 10.33 -27.14 -7.06
CA VAL A 601 10.03 -26.49 -5.78
C VAL A 601 8.53 -26.43 -5.46
N ASP A 602 8.17 -27.00 -4.31
CA ASP A 602 6.81 -27.16 -3.80
C ASP A 602 6.33 -26.01 -2.93
N PHE A 603 7.26 -25.33 -2.25
CA PHE A 603 6.97 -24.24 -1.33
C PHE A 603 7.99 -23.11 -1.49
N ILE A 604 7.52 -21.86 -1.60
CA ILE A 604 8.40 -20.68 -1.70
C ILE A 604 7.95 -19.62 -0.69
N TYR A 605 8.90 -19.07 0.05
CA TYR A 605 8.71 -17.88 0.89
C TYR A 605 9.74 -16.79 0.57
N SER A 606 9.44 -15.56 0.95
CA SER A 606 10.32 -14.40 0.77
C SER A 606 10.60 -13.71 2.10
N ASP A 607 11.54 -12.78 2.09
CA ASP A 607 11.65 -11.78 3.17
C ASP A 607 10.42 -10.86 3.18
N ASN A 608 10.23 -10.16 4.30
CA ASN A 608 9.18 -9.16 4.47
C ASN A 608 9.59 -8.09 5.48
N ASP A 609 8.77 -7.06 5.65
CA ASP A 609 8.83 -6.10 6.75
C ASP A 609 7.44 -5.91 7.36
N LEU A 610 7.32 -4.96 8.29
CA LEU A 610 6.04 -4.41 8.74
C LEU A 610 5.73 -3.09 8.04
N ILE A 611 4.45 -2.85 7.78
CA ILE A 611 3.91 -1.57 7.31
C ILE A 611 2.83 -1.05 8.25
N ASP A 612 2.83 0.26 8.53
CA ASP A 612 1.82 0.87 9.39
C ASP A 612 0.56 1.33 8.61
N GLU A 613 -0.35 2.02 9.30
CA GLU A 613 -1.57 2.59 8.70
C GLU A 613 -1.28 3.78 7.75
N TYR A 614 -0.10 4.39 7.83
CA TYR A 614 0.35 5.54 7.03
C TYR A 614 1.15 5.13 5.78
N GLY A 615 1.64 3.88 5.74
CA GLY A 615 2.51 3.35 4.70
C GLY A 615 4.01 3.38 5.03
N ASN A 616 4.41 3.69 6.26
CA ASN A 616 5.82 3.61 6.67
C ASN A 616 6.23 2.14 6.85
N ARG A 617 7.37 1.77 6.27
CA ARG A 617 7.99 0.44 6.37
C ARG A 617 9.04 0.39 7.48
N TYR A 618 9.02 -0.66 8.30
CA TYR A 618 9.89 -0.86 9.46
C TYR A 618 9.97 -2.34 9.90
N ASN A 619 10.83 -2.68 10.86
CA ASN A 619 10.96 -4.04 11.42
C ASN A 619 11.11 -5.14 10.35
N TYR A 620 12.18 -5.01 9.56
CA TYR A 620 12.54 -5.88 8.45
C TYR A 620 12.91 -7.29 8.93
N LYS A 621 12.55 -8.30 8.13
CA LYS A 621 12.78 -9.73 8.37
C LYS A 621 13.54 -10.34 7.20
N PHE A 622 14.86 -10.18 7.22
CA PHE A 622 15.82 -10.86 6.37
C PHE A 622 16.00 -12.29 6.91
N LYS A 623 15.22 -13.23 6.37
CA LYS A 623 15.12 -14.62 6.82
C LYS A 623 16.32 -15.44 6.34
N PRO A 624 16.68 -16.54 7.02
CA PRO A 624 17.56 -17.54 6.41
C PRO A 624 16.85 -18.27 5.27
N GLY A 625 17.62 -19.01 4.46
CA GLY A 625 17.09 -20.12 3.69
C GLY A 625 16.56 -21.25 4.59
N TRP A 626 16.04 -22.31 3.97
CA TRP A 626 15.20 -23.28 4.67
C TRP A 626 15.89 -23.95 5.85
N SER A 627 15.36 -23.71 7.05
CA SER A 627 15.80 -24.28 8.33
C SER A 627 14.61 -24.96 9.02
N PRO A 628 14.48 -26.29 8.94
CA PRO A 628 13.39 -27.02 9.61
C PRO A 628 13.53 -26.99 11.14
N GLU A 629 14.75 -26.98 11.68
CA GLU A 629 14.96 -26.88 13.13
C GLU A 629 14.62 -25.47 13.68
N LEU A 630 14.78 -24.40 12.88
CA LEU A 630 14.22 -23.08 13.21
C LEU A 630 12.69 -23.06 13.10
N LEU A 631 12.11 -23.83 12.17
CA LEU A 631 10.64 -23.91 12.04
C LEU A 631 10.01 -24.48 13.32
N LEU A 632 10.60 -25.52 13.93
CA LEU A 632 10.13 -26.03 15.23
C LEU A 632 10.16 -24.97 16.34
N SER A 633 11.05 -23.98 16.25
CA SER A 633 11.13 -22.88 17.21
C SER A 633 10.07 -21.80 16.98
N TYR A 634 9.80 -21.38 15.72
CA TYR A 634 8.68 -20.48 15.38
C TYR A 634 8.40 -20.37 13.86
N ALA A 635 7.24 -19.78 13.52
CA ALA A 635 6.74 -19.55 12.16
C ALA A 635 7.51 -18.49 11.32
N TYR A 636 8.83 -18.61 11.19
CA TYR A 636 9.69 -17.59 10.59
C TYR A 636 9.36 -17.24 9.13
N THR A 637 8.81 -18.19 8.36
CA THR A 637 8.41 -18.00 6.96
C THR A 637 7.34 -16.92 6.77
N SER A 638 6.55 -16.61 7.81
CA SER A 638 5.49 -15.57 7.83
C SER A 638 4.33 -15.85 6.85
N HIS A 639 3.37 -14.93 6.69
CA HIS A 639 2.05 -15.24 6.11
C HIS A 639 1.99 -15.30 4.58
N PHE A 640 2.51 -14.29 3.86
CA PHE A 640 2.49 -14.33 2.40
C PHE A 640 3.59 -15.24 1.84
N LYS A 641 3.15 -16.32 1.18
CA LYS A 641 3.98 -17.44 0.70
C LYS A 641 3.22 -18.25 -0.35
N PHE A 642 3.95 -19.09 -1.07
CA PHE A 642 3.47 -19.87 -2.22
C PHE A 642 3.57 -21.36 -1.99
N TYR A 643 2.54 -22.10 -2.40
CA TYR A 643 2.52 -23.57 -2.42
C TYR A 643 2.19 -24.07 -3.82
N ARG A 644 2.79 -25.18 -4.25
CA ARG A 644 2.31 -25.98 -5.37
C ARG A 644 0.92 -26.51 -4.99
N LYS A 645 -0.08 -26.32 -5.86
CA LYS A 645 -1.48 -26.61 -5.53
C LYS A 645 -1.71 -28.09 -5.19
N SER A 646 -1.01 -29.01 -5.88
CA SER A 646 -1.08 -30.45 -5.58
C SER A 646 -0.66 -30.75 -4.14
N VAL A 647 0.53 -30.32 -3.72
CA VAL A 647 1.05 -30.57 -2.35
C VAL A 647 0.13 -29.99 -1.27
N PHE A 648 -0.55 -28.86 -1.52
CA PHE A 648 -1.57 -28.35 -0.60
C PHE A 648 -2.80 -29.26 -0.47
N ILE A 649 -3.26 -29.83 -1.58
CA ILE A 649 -4.39 -30.79 -1.60
C ILE A 649 -3.98 -32.15 -1.03
N ASP A 650 -2.81 -32.66 -1.39
CA ASP A 650 -2.27 -33.96 -0.94
C ASP A 650 -2.04 -33.98 0.58
N LEU A 651 -1.78 -32.82 1.19
CA LEU A 651 -1.69 -32.62 2.64
C LEU A 651 -3.04 -32.27 3.31
N GLY A 652 -4.16 -32.31 2.58
CA GLY A 652 -5.50 -32.04 3.10
C GLY A 652 -5.75 -30.57 3.49
N GLY A 653 -4.91 -29.63 3.03
CA GLY A 653 -5.03 -28.21 3.30
C GLY A 653 -4.90 -27.80 4.77
N PHE A 654 -5.52 -26.67 5.12
CA PHE A 654 -5.54 -26.10 6.47
C PHE A 654 -6.58 -26.78 7.37
N ARG A 655 -6.25 -26.89 8.65
CA ARG A 655 -7.03 -27.57 9.70
C ARG A 655 -7.65 -26.55 10.67
N LYS A 656 -8.98 -26.52 10.78
CA LYS A 656 -9.75 -25.48 11.50
C LYS A 656 -9.41 -25.38 12.99
N GLU A 657 -9.05 -26.47 13.64
CA GLU A 657 -8.64 -26.51 15.04
C GLU A 657 -7.34 -25.73 15.31
N PHE A 658 -6.57 -25.41 14.26
CA PHE A 658 -5.37 -24.57 14.29
C PHE A 658 -5.61 -23.12 13.85
N ASP A 659 -6.86 -22.66 13.66
CA ASP A 659 -7.17 -21.27 13.27
C ASP A 659 -6.45 -20.22 14.15
N GLY A 660 -5.69 -19.34 13.50
CA GLY A 660 -4.76 -18.39 14.12
C GLY A 660 -3.29 -18.80 14.08
N CYS A 661 -2.98 -20.05 13.72
CA CYS A 661 -1.65 -20.54 13.36
C CYS A 661 -1.70 -21.67 12.30
N GLN A 662 -2.78 -21.77 11.53
CA GLN A 662 -3.03 -22.82 10.55
C GLN A 662 -1.95 -22.87 9.45
N ASP A 663 -1.38 -21.70 9.13
CA ASP A 663 -0.32 -21.50 8.15
C ASP A 663 1.09 -21.83 8.69
N TYR A 664 1.21 -22.11 9.99
CA TYR A 664 2.39 -22.64 10.67
C TYR A 664 2.29 -24.16 10.79
N GLU A 665 1.14 -24.68 11.26
CA GLU A 665 0.87 -26.13 11.33
C GLU A 665 0.96 -26.80 9.96
N PHE A 666 0.46 -26.16 8.91
CA PHE A 666 0.61 -26.66 7.55
C PHE A 666 2.08 -26.71 7.09
N ASN A 667 2.89 -25.69 7.38
CA ASN A 667 4.31 -25.70 6.98
C ASN A 667 5.10 -26.77 7.74
N LEU A 668 4.74 -27.01 9.01
CA LEU A 668 5.31 -28.08 9.83
C LEU A 668 5.03 -29.45 9.18
N ARG A 669 3.79 -29.70 8.71
CA ARG A 669 3.48 -30.93 7.95
C ARG A 669 4.15 -31.00 6.58
N LEU A 670 4.28 -29.87 5.89
CA LEU A 670 4.97 -29.80 4.60
C LEU A 670 6.47 -30.14 4.72
N ALA A 671 7.11 -29.75 5.84
CA ALA A 671 8.51 -30.07 6.12
C ALA A 671 8.81 -31.58 6.21
N GLU A 672 7.83 -32.39 6.63
CA GLU A 672 7.94 -33.86 6.64
C GLU A 672 7.69 -34.48 5.26
N LYS A 673 7.06 -33.74 4.33
CA LYS A 673 6.61 -34.23 3.02
C LYS A 673 7.57 -33.92 1.87
N THR A 674 8.29 -32.80 1.91
CA THR A 674 9.16 -32.36 0.79
C THR A 674 10.39 -31.58 1.28
N SER A 675 11.51 -31.73 0.57
CA SER A 675 12.72 -30.92 0.69
C SER A 675 12.74 -29.72 -0.26
N GLU A 676 11.84 -29.69 -1.25
CA GLU A 676 11.92 -28.79 -2.40
C GLU A 676 11.35 -27.41 -2.05
N ILE A 677 12.14 -26.63 -1.29
CA ILE A 677 11.70 -25.43 -0.60
C ILE A 677 12.60 -24.24 -0.94
N GLY A 678 12.01 -23.22 -1.56
CA GLY A 678 12.70 -22.01 -2.01
C GLY A 678 12.59 -20.83 -1.04
N HIS A 679 13.71 -20.12 -0.87
CA HIS A 679 13.73 -18.78 -0.27
C HIS A 679 14.12 -17.74 -1.31
N ILE A 680 13.37 -16.63 -1.36
CA ILE A 680 13.75 -15.45 -2.13
C ILE A 680 14.19 -14.34 -1.14
N PRO A 681 15.50 -14.02 -1.06
CA PRO A 681 16.05 -13.03 -0.12
C PRO A 681 15.78 -11.58 -0.57
N LYS A 682 14.50 -11.26 -0.74
CA LYS A 682 13.94 -9.97 -1.11
C LYS A 682 12.67 -9.74 -0.31
N ILE A 683 12.49 -8.54 0.19
CA ILE A 683 11.22 -8.11 0.78
C ILE A 683 10.20 -8.01 -0.36
N LEU A 684 9.27 -8.97 -0.46
CA LEU A 684 8.28 -9.05 -1.53
C LEU A 684 6.83 -8.83 -1.06
N TYR A 685 6.61 -8.68 0.25
CA TYR A 685 5.34 -8.21 0.79
C TYR A 685 5.55 -7.40 2.07
N HIS A 686 4.51 -6.67 2.47
CA HIS A 686 4.49 -5.77 3.60
C HIS A 686 3.36 -6.16 4.57
N TRP A 687 3.73 -6.64 5.77
CA TRP A 687 2.78 -7.15 6.78
C TRP A 687 2.19 -6.02 7.63
N ARG A 688 0.86 -5.85 7.71
CA ARG A 688 0.27 -4.66 8.33
C ARG A 688 0.14 -4.72 9.85
N SER A 689 0.65 -3.69 10.52
CA SER A 689 0.69 -3.58 11.98
C SER A 689 -0.33 -2.57 12.55
N VAL A 690 -1.59 -2.98 12.52
CA VAL A 690 -2.75 -2.24 13.08
C VAL A 690 -3.10 -2.68 14.52
N PRO A 691 -3.83 -1.87 15.32
CA PRO A 691 -4.37 -2.32 16.61
C PRO A 691 -5.21 -3.61 16.44
N GLY A 692 -5.04 -4.59 17.33
CA GLY A 692 -5.68 -5.91 17.23
C GLY A 692 -5.02 -6.91 16.28
N SER A 693 -3.98 -6.51 15.53
CA SER A 693 -3.20 -7.43 14.68
C SER A 693 -2.09 -8.13 15.48
N THR A 694 -1.88 -9.42 15.21
CA THR A 694 -0.74 -10.22 15.69
C THR A 694 0.61 -9.62 15.27
N ALA A 695 0.63 -8.78 14.23
CA ALA A 695 1.79 -7.98 13.81
C ALA A 695 2.23 -6.90 14.83
N ARG A 696 1.45 -6.65 15.90
CA ARG A 696 1.85 -5.82 17.04
C ARG A 696 2.28 -6.63 18.26
N SER A 697 1.59 -7.74 18.55
CA SER A 697 1.94 -8.63 19.64
C SER A 697 1.28 -10.01 19.47
N GLY A 698 1.96 -11.08 19.87
CA GLY A 698 1.33 -12.39 20.04
C GLY A 698 0.29 -12.42 21.16
N ALA A 699 0.31 -11.43 22.06
CA ALA A 699 -0.65 -11.29 23.15
C ALA A 699 -2.10 -11.00 22.71
N GLU A 700 -2.33 -10.54 21.47
CA GLU A 700 -3.68 -10.21 20.96
C GLU A 700 -4.53 -11.47 20.72
N LYS A 701 -3.92 -12.65 20.58
CA LYS A 701 -4.61 -13.94 20.36
C LYS A 701 -3.93 -15.07 21.16
N PRO A 702 -4.06 -15.13 22.50
CA PRO A 702 -3.32 -16.10 23.33
C PRO A 702 -3.61 -17.57 22.97
N GLU A 703 -4.77 -17.89 22.40
CA GLU A 703 -5.08 -19.23 21.89
C GLU A 703 -4.12 -19.69 20.78
N SER A 704 -3.62 -18.79 19.93
CA SER A 704 -2.70 -19.16 18.85
C SER A 704 -1.34 -19.64 19.38
N LEU A 705 -0.94 -19.19 20.57
CA LEU A 705 0.25 -19.71 21.26
C LEU A 705 0.04 -21.17 21.66
N ILE A 706 -1.15 -21.51 22.20
CA ILE A 706 -1.51 -22.87 22.60
C ILE A 706 -1.69 -23.78 21.38
N ARG A 707 -2.34 -23.30 20.30
CA ARG A 707 -2.45 -24.02 19.03
C ARG A 707 -1.06 -24.26 18.40
N GLY A 708 -0.13 -23.30 18.52
CA GLY A 708 1.26 -23.45 18.08
C GLY A 708 2.05 -24.50 18.86
N ILE A 709 1.87 -24.60 20.18
CA ILE A 709 2.43 -25.72 20.97
C ILE A 709 1.92 -27.06 20.41
N LYS A 710 0.60 -27.21 20.24
CA LYS A 710 -0.02 -28.43 19.69
C LYS A 710 0.48 -28.77 18.28
N ALA A 711 0.70 -27.77 17.44
CA ALA A 711 1.18 -27.96 16.07
C ALA A 711 2.61 -28.52 16.03
N VAL A 712 3.52 -28.01 16.86
CA VAL A 712 4.88 -28.55 16.96
C VAL A 712 4.85 -29.92 17.65
N GLN A 713 4.07 -30.09 18.72
CA GLN A 713 3.97 -31.36 19.46
C GLN A 713 3.52 -32.49 18.52
N GLY A 714 2.50 -32.26 17.68
CA GLY A 714 2.05 -33.26 16.71
C GLY A 714 3.12 -33.72 15.70
N ILE A 715 4.11 -32.87 15.38
CA ILE A 715 5.28 -33.31 14.59
C ILE A 715 6.23 -34.17 15.42
N ILE A 716 6.56 -33.72 16.63
CA ILE A 716 7.46 -34.41 17.57
C ILE A 716 6.93 -35.81 17.92
N ASP A 717 5.62 -35.91 18.20
CA ASP A 717 4.89 -37.17 18.39
C ASP A 717 4.97 -38.05 17.14
N SER A 718 4.74 -37.49 15.95
CA SER A 718 4.78 -38.24 14.67
C SER A 718 6.18 -38.75 14.30
N ARG A 719 7.24 -38.13 14.82
CA ARG A 719 8.63 -38.59 14.70
C ARG A 719 9.02 -39.60 15.78
N GLY A 720 8.14 -39.91 16.75
CA GLY A 720 8.44 -40.80 17.87
C GLY A 720 9.44 -40.22 18.88
N VAL A 721 9.56 -38.89 18.95
CA VAL A 721 10.57 -38.19 19.76
C VAL A 721 9.99 -37.89 21.15
N ASN A 722 10.61 -38.44 22.20
CA ASN A 722 10.20 -38.20 23.59
C ASN A 722 10.58 -36.78 24.05
N ALA A 723 9.79 -35.77 23.67
CA ALA A 723 9.98 -34.38 24.09
C ALA A 723 8.64 -33.66 24.25
N THR A 724 8.56 -32.76 25.24
CA THR A 724 7.39 -31.89 25.45
C THR A 724 7.67 -30.52 24.86
N VAL A 725 6.76 -29.99 24.03
CA VAL A 725 6.87 -28.64 23.50
C VAL A 725 6.42 -27.63 24.56
N ILE A 726 7.31 -26.70 24.91
CA ILE A 726 7.05 -25.63 25.86
C ILE A 726 7.34 -24.26 25.24
N GLN A 727 6.92 -23.19 25.90
CA GLN A 727 7.46 -21.85 25.64
C GLN A 727 8.58 -21.54 26.64
N PRO A 728 9.79 -21.15 26.21
CA PRO A 728 10.84 -20.71 27.11
C PRO A 728 10.45 -19.40 27.82
N ASP A 729 11.05 -19.11 28.98
CA ASP A 729 10.60 -18.04 29.89
C ASP A 729 10.51 -16.67 29.21
N PHE A 730 11.55 -16.27 28.47
CA PHE A 730 11.55 -15.01 27.73
C PHE A 730 10.42 -14.90 26.69
N ALA A 731 9.91 -16.03 26.18
CA ALA A 731 8.80 -16.08 25.23
C ALA A 731 7.44 -16.00 25.95
N ARG A 732 7.32 -16.64 27.13
CA ARG A 732 6.16 -16.52 28.03
C ARG A 732 5.98 -15.08 28.51
N GLU A 733 7.05 -14.47 29.02
CA GLU A 733 7.08 -13.07 29.47
C GLU A 733 6.68 -12.09 28.36
N LYS A 734 7.26 -12.26 27.16
CA LYS A 734 7.03 -11.36 26.01
C LYS A 734 5.75 -11.72 25.23
N ARG A 735 5.07 -12.82 25.57
CA ARG A 735 3.85 -13.33 24.92
C ARG A 735 4.01 -13.49 23.41
N VAL A 736 5.10 -14.15 22.99
CA VAL A 736 5.43 -14.40 21.58
C VAL A 736 5.36 -15.90 21.28
N GLY A 737 4.97 -16.25 20.05
CA GLY A 737 4.92 -17.63 19.56
C GLY A 737 6.30 -18.19 19.24
N ILE A 738 7.13 -18.34 20.27
CA ILE A 738 8.43 -19.04 20.23
C ILE A 738 8.34 -20.23 21.19
N TYR A 739 8.90 -21.36 20.74
CA TYR A 739 8.79 -22.66 21.40
C TYR A 739 10.18 -23.30 21.59
N LYS A 740 10.25 -24.28 22.50
CA LYS A 740 11.40 -25.12 22.80
C LYS A 740 10.94 -26.58 22.91
N LEU A 741 11.78 -27.51 22.49
CA LEU A 741 11.67 -28.93 22.84
C LEU A 741 12.27 -29.15 24.23
N ASP A 742 11.48 -29.64 25.18
CA ASP A 742 11.92 -29.96 26.53
C ASP A 742 12.09 -31.48 26.68
N PHE A 743 13.27 -31.89 27.15
CA PHE A 743 13.70 -33.29 27.19
C PHE A 743 13.80 -33.76 28.64
N SER A 744 13.01 -34.76 29.02
CA SER A 744 13.08 -35.35 30.37
C SER A 744 14.22 -36.39 30.45
N PRO A 745 15.11 -36.34 31.47
CA PRO A 745 16.29 -37.21 31.54
C PRO A 745 15.98 -38.72 31.48
N GLU A 746 14.84 -39.15 32.00
CA GLU A 746 14.42 -40.55 32.06
C GLU A 746 14.11 -41.18 30.69
N ASN A 747 14.02 -40.38 29.63
CA ASN A 747 13.74 -40.84 28.26
C ASN A 747 14.99 -40.93 27.36
N TYR A 748 16.18 -40.66 27.89
CA TYR A 748 17.44 -40.57 27.14
C TYR A 748 18.60 -41.19 27.93
N ASP A 749 18.99 -42.42 27.56
CA ASP A 749 20.11 -43.16 28.17
C ASP A 749 21.15 -43.61 27.11
N GLU A 750 21.24 -42.88 26.00
CA GLU A 750 22.29 -43.08 25.00
C GLU A 750 23.68 -42.86 25.60
N LYS A 751 24.54 -43.89 25.61
CA LYS A 751 25.93 -43.70 26.01
C LYS A 751 26.62 -42.67 25.12
N VAL A 752 27.11 -41.57 25.72
CA VAL A 752 27.95 -40.57 25.05
C VAL A 752 29.40 -40.67 25.51
N THR A 753 30.36 -40.75 24.58
CA THR A 753 31.78 -40.59 24.91
C THR A 753 32.24 -39.16 24.64
N ILE A 754 32.66 -38.46 25.69
CA ILE A 754 33.23 -37.11 25.64
C ILE A 754 34.73 -37.23 25.39
N ILE A 755 35.19 -36.81 24.22
CA ILE A 755 36.57 -36.91 23.76
C ILE A 755 37.27 -35.57 24.00
N ILE A 756 38.29 -35.57 24.88
CA ILE A 756 38.98 -34.35 25.34
C ILE A 756 40.49 -34.44 25.02
N PRO A 757 41.03 -33.74 24.01
CA PRO A 757 42.46 -33.68 23.77
C PRO A 757 43.16 -32.71 24.72
N THR A 758 44.28 -33.14 25.28
CA THR A 758 45.14 -32.36 26.17
C THR A 758 46.61 -32.51 25.77
N LYS A 759 47.40 -31.47 26.03
CA LYS A 759 48.86 -31.50 26.06
C LYS A 759 49.34 -30.63 27.22
N ASP A 760 50.04 -31.26 28.16
CA ASP A 760 50.41 -30.66 29.45
C ASP A 760 49.15 -30.05 30.13
N GLY A 761 49.30 -28.99 30.93
CA GLY A 761 48.15 -28.16 31.36
C GLY A 761 47.13 -28.82 32.30
N VAL A 762 47.57 -29.72 33.20
CA VAL A 762 46.70 -30.52 34.07
C VAL A 762 45.63 -29.72 34.82
N ASP A 763 45.91 -28.50 35.30
CA ASP A 763 44.94 -27.68 36.03
C ASP A 763 43.75 -27.24 35.18
N VAL A 764 43.97 -27.05 33.88
CA VAL A 764 42.94 -26.65 32.92
C VAL A 764 42.03 -27.84 32.60
N LEU A 765 42.64 -29.00 32.30
CA LEU A 765 41.94 -30.27 32.13
C LEU A 765 41.13 -30.66 33.37
N LYS A 766 41.72 -30.50 34.57
CA LYS A 766 41.07 -30.79 35.85
C LYS A 766 39.83 -29.93 36.05
N ALA A 767 39.93 -28.61 35.82
CA ALA A 767 38.78 -27.72 35.92
C ALA A 767 37.67 -28.09 34.92
N CYS A 768 38.04 -28.54 33.71
CA CYS A 768 37.08 -29.04 32.72
C CYS A 768 36.35 -30.30 33.21
N ILE A 769 37.09 -31.36 33.55
CA ILE A 769 36.53 -32.63 34.03
C ILE A 769 35.70 -32.44 35.29
N GLU A 770 36.19 -31.70 36.28
CA GLU A 770 35.45 -31.43 37.51
C GLU A 770 34.20 -30.57 37.25
N SER A 771 34.15 -29.75 36.20
CA SER A 771 32.91 -29.09 35.78
C SER A 771 31.90 -30.04 35.13
N ILE A 772 32.36 -31.07 34.43
CA ILE A 772 31.50 -32.11 33.85
C ILE A 772 30.94 -32.98 34.97
N GLU A 773 31.81 -33.55 35.81
CA GLU A 773 31.48 -34.42 36.95
C GLU A 773 30.45 -33.77 37.90
N ASN A 774 30.69 -32.52 38.32
CA ASN A 774 29.89 -31.88 39.37
C ASN A 774 28.63 -31.15 38.87
N LYS A 775 28.47 -30.92 37.55
CA LYS A 775 27.34 -30.13 37.02
C LYS A 775 26.45 -30.88 36.03
N THR A 776 26.91 -31.95 35.38
CA THR A 776 26.14 -32.60 34.30
C THR A 776 25.03 -33.48 34.88
N THR A 777 23.79 -33.27 34.45
CA THR A 777 22.62 -34.08 34.89
C THR A 777 22.35 -35.30 34.02
N TYR A 778 22.92 -35.35 32.81
CA TYR A 778 22.90 -36.54 31.94
C TYR A 778 23.75 -37.65 32.56
N ARG A 779 23.28 -38.90 32.51
CA ARG A 779 23.87 -40.01 33.29
C ARG A 779 24.78 -40.94 32.50
N ASN A 780 24.37 -41.36 31.31
CA ASN A 780 25.11 -42.34 30.52
C ASN A 780 26.20 -41.65 29.68
N TYR A 781 27.29 -41.25 30.32
CA TYR A 781 28.47 -40.73 29.62
C TYR A 781 29.78 -41.30 30.16
N GLU A 782 30.80 -41.35 29.31
CA GLU A 782 32.19 -41.57 29.71
C GLU A 782 33.08 -40.42 29.21
N ILE A 783 34.21 -40.19 29.88
CA ILE A 783 35.23 -39.23 29.45
C ILE A 783 36.44 -40.01 28.94
N LEU A 784 36.85 -39.72 27.71
CA LEU A 784 38.06 -40.23 27.06
C LEU A 784 39.05 -39.09 26.83
N VAL A 785 40.13 -39.04 27.61
CA VAL A 785 41.18 -38.03 27.43
C VAL A 785 42.23 -38.49 26.42
N ILE A 786 42.52 -37.66 25.43
CA ILE A 786 43.65 -37.88 24.52
C ILE A 786 44.86 -37.12 25.06
N ASN A 787 45.82 -37.84 25.61
CA ASN A 787 47.09 -37.27 26.05
C ASN A 787 48.06 -37.20 24.86
N ASN A 788 48.19 -36.02 24.23
CA ASN A 788 49.06 -35.82 23.07
C ASN A 788 50.39 -35.17 23.47
N ASN A 789 51.46 -35.96 23.50
CA ASN A 789 52.84 -35.48 23.71
C ASN A 789 53.04 -34.61 24.98
N SER A 790 52.30 -34.83 26.07
CA SER A 790 52.60 -34.16 27.35
C SER A 790 54.01 -34.50 27.81
N THR A 791 54.71 -33.48 28.29
CA THR A 791 56.12 -33.54 28.71
C THR A 791 56.29 -33.95 30.17
N THR A 792 55.22 -33.82 30.98
CA THR A 792 55.19 -34.13 32.40
C THR A 792 54.14 -35.18 32.73
N LYS A 793 54.39 -36.02 33.75
CA LYS A 793 53.48 -37.10 34.16
C LYS A 793 52.25 -36.64 34.92
N ASN A 794 52.13 -35.36 35.29
CA ASN A 794 51.02 -34.83 36.10
C ASN A 794 49.63 -35.12 35.50
N VAL A 795 49.49 -35.06 34.17
CA VAL A 795 48.27 -35.45 33.45
C VAL A 795 47.96 -36.93 33.68
N GLU A 796 48.92 -37.83 33.46
CA GLU A 796 48.73 -39.27 33.69
C GLU A 796 48.43 -39.57 35.16
N THR A 797 49.15 -38.96 36.10
CA THR A 797 48.92 -39.10 37.54
C THR A 797 47.48 -38.72 37.91
N TYR A 798 47.02 -37.53 37.54
CA TYR A 798 45.67 -37.05 37.83
C TYR A 798 44.58 -37.95 37.21
N LEU A 799 44.77 -38.42 35.98
CA LEU A 799 43.80 -39.28 35.29
C LEU A 799 43.72 -40.68 35.93
N ASN A 800 44.86 -41.24 36.35
CA ASN A 800 44.90 -42.49 37.11
C ASN A 800 44.27 -42.34 38.51
N GLU A 801 44.54 -41.24 39.22
CA GLU A 801 43.95 -40.93 40.53
C GLU A 801 42.42 -40.77 40.48
N LYS A 802 41.89 -40.21 39.38
CA LYS A 802 40.45 -40.07 39.13
C LYS A 802 39.80 -41.29 38.48
N GLY A 803 40.56 -42.26 37.98
CA GLY A 803 40.04 -43.39 37.21
C GLY A 803 39.48 -43.03 35.84
N ILE A 804 39.88 -41.89 35.26
CA ILE A 804 39.40 -41.42 33.94
C ILE A 804 40.11 -42.19 32.83
N ARG A 805 39.35 -42.66 31.84
CA ARG A 805 39.89 -43.35 30.66
C ARG A 805 40.72 -42.38 29.82
N TYR A 806 41.95 -42.78 29.46
CA TYR A 806 42.81 -41.97 28.59
C TYR A 806 43.62 -42.83 27.62
N ILE A 807 44.07 -42.19 26.53
CA ILE A 807 44.93 -42.78 25.51
C ILE A 807 46.13 -41.87 25.21
N ASN A 808 47.32 -42.47 25.09
CA ASN A 808 48.57 -41.77 24.79
C ASN A 808 48.82 -41.79 23.28
N ILE A 809 48.55 -40.69 22.57
CA ILE A 809 48.80 -40.57 21.12
C ILE A 809 50.01 -39.65 20.89
N LYS A 810 51.11 -40.22 20.37
CA LYS A 810 52.29 -39.45 19.96
C LYS A 810 52.15 -38.96 18.52
N THR A 811 52.63 -37.75 18.26
CA THR A 811 52.68 -37.12 16.93
C THR A 811 53.89 -36.19 16.83
N GLU A 812 54.49 -36.03 15.65
CA GLU A 812 55.66 -35.15 15.47
C GLU A 812 55.29 -33.66 15.61
N ALA A 813 54.19 -33.27 14.97
CA ALA A 813 53.54 -31.97 15.14
C ALA A 813 52.17 -32.15 15.81
N PHE A 814 51.60 -31.07 16.36
CA PHE A 814 50.21 -31.11 16.83
C PHE A 814 49.24 -31.20 15.64
N ASN A 815 48.37 -32.21 15.65
CA ASN A 815 47.36 -32.43 14.62
C ASN A 815 46.06 -32.86 15.30
N TYR A 816 45.19 -31.89 15.56
CA TYR A 816 43.91 -32.06 16.26
C TYR A 816 43.03 -33.10 15.55
N SER A 817 42.97 -33.01 14.22
CA SER A 817 42.18 -33.91 13.38
C SER A 817 42.64 -35.36 13.49
N TYR A 818 43.95 -35.60 13.40
CA TYR A 818 44.53 -36.95 13.52
C TYR A 818 44.27 -37.57 14.89
N ILE A 819 44.54 -36.83 15.98
CA ILE A 819 44.42 -37.38 17.33
C ILE A 819 42.95 -37.67 17.70
N ASN A 820 42.00 -36.87 17.22
CA ASN A 820 40.58 -37.13 17.43
C ASN A 820 40.07 -38.30 16.58
N ASN A 821 40.47 -38.41 15.31
CA ASN A 821 40.16 -39.61 14.48
C ASN A 821 40.66 -40.89 15.18
N LYS A 822 41.90 -40.89 15.68
CA LYS A 822 42.51 -42.01 16.42
C LYS A 822 41.92 -42.26 17.81
N ALA A 823 41.13 -41.34 18.34
CA ALA A 823 40.31 -41.58 19.53
C ALA A 823 38.99 -42.28 19.17
N VAL A 824 38.29 -41.83 18.11
CA VAL A 824 37.01 -42.41 17.66
C VAL A 824 37.17 -43.89 17.24
N GLU A 825 38.31 -44.26 16.66
CA GLU A 825 38.69 -45.66 16.40
C GLU A 825 38.65 -46.56 17.66
N GLN A 826 38.72 -46.00 18.86
CA GLN A 826 38.74 -46.71 20.16
C GLN A 826 37.47 -46.48 20.99
N VAL A 827 36.42 -45.89 20.40
CA VAL A 827 35.16 -45.57 21.08
C VAL A 827 34.03 -46.44 20.55
N ASP A 828 33.34 -47.15 21.45
CA ASP A 828 32.25 -48.09 21.10
C ASP A 828 30.85 -47.43 21.12
N SER A 829 30.74 -46.20 21.63
CA SER A 829 29.47 -45.47 21.66
C SER A 829 29.13 -44.85 20.31
N GLU A 830 27.85 -44.96 19.90
CA GLU A 830 27.35 -44.30 18.68
C GLU A 830 27.22 -42.78 18.84
N TYR A 831 27.19 -42.24 20.06
CA TYR A 831 27.17 -40.79 20.29
C TYR A 831 28.54 -40.34 20.81
N ILE A 832 29.20 -39.46 20.06
CA ILE A 832 30.53 -38.96 20.36
C ILE A 832 30.53 -37.43 20.43
N LEU A 833 31.20 -36.88 21.45
CA LEU A 833 31.25 -35.44 21.67
C LEU A 833 32.69 -34.97 21.73
N PHE A 834 33.10 -34.14 20.76
CA PHE A 834 34.40 -33.48 20.78
C PHE A 834 34.33 -32.25 21.68
N MET A 835 35.27 -32.11 22.62
CA MET A 835 35.33 -31.02 23.58
C MET A 835 36.77 -30.56 23.83
N ASN A 836 37.03 -29.25 23.88
CA ASN A 836 38.35 -28.74 24.25
C ASN A 836 38.61 -28.86 25.76
N ASN A 837 39.87 -29.04 26.17
CA ASN A 837 40.25 -29.16 27.58
C ASN A 837 40.09 -27.86 28.41
N ASP A 838 39.80 -26.70 27.77
CA ASP A 838 39.56 -25.41 28.42
C ASP A 838 38.08 -24.96 28.35
N ILE A 839 37.17 -25.94 28.45
CA ILE A 839 35.71 -25.80 28.53
C ILE A 839 35.23 -25.90 29.98
N GLU A 840 34.19 -25.15 30.37
CA GLU A 840 33.50 -25.29 31.67
C GLU A 840 31.99 -25.31 31.49
N VAL A 841 31.30 -26.31 32.06
CA VAL A 841 29.84 -26.43 32.02
C VAL A 841 29.14 -25.27 32.74
N ILE A 842 28.07 -24.70 32.16
CA ILE A 842 27.18 -23.71 32.81
C ILE A 842 25.78 -24.28 33.02
N SER A 843 25.11 -24.74 31.95
CA SER A 843 23.78 -25.37 32.04
C SER A 843 23.90 -26.82 32.52
N PRO A 844 23.28 -27.24 33.64
CA PRO A 844 23.39 -28.62 34.12
C PRO A 844 22.89 -29.68 33.13
N ASN A 845 21.86 -29.34 32.35
CA ASN A 845 21.24 -30.18 31.33
C ASN A 845 21.92 -30.11 29.94
N TRP A 846 23.10 -29.48 29.82
CA TRP A 846 23.74 -29.20 28.52
C TRP A 846 23.87 -30.42 27.59
N LEU A 847 24.22 -31.60 28.13
CA LEU A 847 24.40 -32.80 27.33
C LEU A 847 23.07 -33.41 26.90
N LEU A 848 22.06 -33.41 27.77
CA LEU A 848 20.69 -33.83 27.46
C LEU A 848 20.06 -32.95 26.36
N GLU A 849 20.32 -31.63 26.41
CA GLU A 849 19.94 -30.66 25.38
C GLU A 849 20.59 -30.95 24.01
N MET A 850 21.81 -31.50 23.99
CA MET A 850 22.49 -31.87 22.74
C MET A 850 22.01 -33.23 22.21
N VAL A 851 21.86 -34.24 23.09
CA VAL A 851 21.36 -35.58 22.72
C VAL A 851 19.90 -35.55 22.27
N GLY A 852 19.04 -34.83 22.99
CA GLY A 852 17.62 -34.67 22.63
C GLY A 852 17.44 -34.02 21.25
N ILE A 853 18.20 -32.97 20.95
CA ILE A 853 18.20 -32.37 19.60
C ILE A 853 18.78 -33.34 18.57
N MET A 854 19.86 -34.06 18.85
CA MET A 854 20.43 -35.07 17.95
C MET A 854 19.43 -36.18 17.60
N LYS A 855 18.58 -36.59 18.55
CA LYS A 855 17.50 -37.58 18.35
C LYS A 855 16.21 -37.00 17.78
N SER A 856 16.06 -35.67 17.71
CA SER A 856 14.82 -35.04 17.19
C SER A 856 14.62 -35.19 15.68
N SER A 857 15.64 -35.62 14.94
CA SER A 857 15.60 -35.97 13.52
C SER A 857 16.88 -36.70 13.11
N GLU A 858 16.78 -37.86 12.45
CA GLU A 858 17.94 -38.58 11.90
C GLU A 858 18.75 -37.74 10.89
N LYS A 859 18.11 -36.75 10.26
CA LYS A 859 18.76 -35.79 9.35
C LYS A 859 19.74 -34.87 10.06
N ILE A 860 19.75 -34.78 11.40
CA ILE A 860 20.74 -33.99 12.14
C ILE A 860 22.04 -34.79 12.24
N GLY A 861 23.14 -34.24 11.71
CA GLY A 861 24.46 -34.86 11.72
C GLY A 861 25.40 -34.32 12.80
N ALA A 862 25.27 -33.05 13.18
CA ALA A 862 26.04 -32.45 14.27
C ALA A 862 25.23 -31.41 15.06
N VAL A 863 25.42 -31.40 16.38
CA VAL A 863 24.81 -30.44 17.31
C VAL A 863 25.92 -29.72 18.08
N GLY A 864 25.92 -28.38 18.03
CA GLY A 864 26.87 -27.53 18.74
C GLY A 864 26.24 -26.79 19.92
N ALA A 865 27.01 -26.65 21.00
CA ALA A 865 26.63 -25.85 22.17
C ALA A 865 26.74 -24.33 21.90
N LYS A 866 26.18 -23.52 22.80
CA LYS A 866 26.45 -22.07 22.90
C LYS A 866 27.64 -21.84 23.81
N LEU A 867 28.75 -21.35 23.25
CA LEU A 867 29.96 -21.07 24.01
C LEU A 867 30.06 -19.58 24.35
N LEU A 868 30.36 -19.29 25.61
CA LEU A 868 30.59 -17.95 26.14
C LEU A 868 32.07 -17.71 26.44
N TYR A 869 32.48 -16.45 26.30
CA TYR A 869 33.66 -15.92 26.96
C TYR A 869 33.42 -15.73 28.47
N PRO A 870 34.47 -15.63 29.30
CA PRO A 870 34.34 -15.43 30.75
C PRO A 870 33.63 -14.13 31.16
N ASP A 871 33.56 -13.14 30.26
CA ASP A 871 32.82 -11.88 30.44
C ASP A 871 31.29 -12.02 30.18
N ASN A 872 30.80 -13.24 29.98
CA ASN A 872 29.43 -13.57 29.57
C ASN A 872 29.02 -12.98 28.19
N SER A 873 29.98 -12.63 27.34
CA SER A 873 29.72 -12.38 25.92
C SER A 873 29.80 -13.68 25.11
N VAL A 874 29.02 -13.78 24.03
CA VAL A 874 28.98 -14.97 23.16
C VAL A 874 30.27 -15.09 22.37
N GLN A 875 30.87 -16.27 22.41
CA GLN A 875 32.00 -16.65 21.56
C GLN A 875 31.53 -17.46 20.35
N HIS A 876 30.57 -18.37 20.55
CA HIS A 876 30.02 -19.22 19.50
C HIS A 876 28.50 -19.38 19.67
N GLY A 877 27.75 -18.88 18.69
CA GLY A 877 26.33 -19.17 18.48
C GLY A 877 26.09 -19.83 17.12
N GLY A 878 27.00 -20.70 16.67
CA GLY A 878 27.03 -21.28 15.30
C GLY A 878 28.09 -20.63 14.40
N VAL A 879 28.34 -21.23 13.23
CA VAL A 879 29.23 -20.69 12.18
C VAL A 879 28.45 -20.46 10.89
N ILE A 880 28.72 -19.31 10.26
CA ILE A 880 28.30 -18.96 8.90
C ILE A 880 29.52 -18.72 8.01
N ILE A 881 29.36 -18.83 6.69
CA ILE A 881 30.43 -18.60 5.71
C ILE A 881 30.17 -17.29 4.94
N THR A 882 31.04 -16.29 5.14
CA THR A 882 30.91 -14.97 4.50
C THR A 882 32.08 -14.68 3.56
N ASN A 883 33.09 -13.93 3.99
CA ASN A 883 34.40 -13.85 3.35
C ASN A 883 35.40 -14.85 3.98
N SER A 884 34.99 -15.49 5.07
CA SER A 884 35.59 -16.64 5.76
C SER A 884 34.48 -17.30 6.60
N PRO A 885 34.71 -18.49 7.17
CA PRO A 885 33.94 -18.93 8.34
C PRO A 885 34.02 -17.87 9.46
N VAL A 886 32.88 -17.51 10.05
CA VAL A 886 32.78 -16.58 11.19
C VAL A 886 31.74 -17.07 12.20
N HIS A 887 31.99 -16.82 13.48
CA HIS A 887 31.09 -17.22 14.57
C HIS A 887 29.92 -16.24 14.66
N ALA A 888 28.69 -16.75 14.57
CA ALA A 888 27.48 -15.95 14.64
C ALA A 888 27.27 -15.35 16.04
N GLY A 889 26.86 -14.08 16.09
CA GLY A 889 26.55 -13.35 17.33
C GLY A 889 27.76 -13.08 18.23
N LYS A 890 28.99 -13.15 17.72
CA LYS A 890 30.21 -12.99 18.54
C LYS A 890 30.23 -11.62 19.25
N LYS A 891 30.50 -11.63 20.56
CA LYS A 891 30.40 -10.51 21.52
C LYS A 891 28.99 -10.02 21.86
N TYR A 892 27.91 -10.67 21.41
CA TYR A 892 26.58 -10.41 21.98
C TYR A 892 26.58 -10.74 23.48
N PRO A 893 25.85 -9.99 24.34
CA PRO A 893 25.60 -10.44 25.71
C PRO A 893 24.89 -11.81 25.72
N LYS A 894 25.24 -12.70 26.66
CA LYS A 894 24.65 -14.04 26.87
C LYS A 894 23.14 -14.09 26.61
N ASP A 895 22.39 -13.22 27.29
CA ASP A 895 20.92 -13.20 27.30
C ASP A 895 20.31 -12.29 26.21
N SER A 896 21.14 -11.71 25.34
CA SER A 896 20.66 -11.02 24.14
C SER A 896 20.08 -12.03 23.16
N LEU A 897 18.79 -11.92 22.85
CA LEU A 897 18.16 -12.76 21.84
C LEU A 897 18.72 -12.51 20.42
N GLY A 898 19.28 -11.32 20.17
CA GLY A 898 19.83 -10.96 18.87
C GLY A 898 18.77 -10.70 17.79
N TYR A 899 19.24 -10.52 16.54
CA TYR A 899 18.36 -10.38 15.38
C TYR A 899 17.46 -11.62 15.23
N LEU A 900 16.15 -11.41 15.02
CA LEU A 900 15.12 -12.45 14.91
C LEU A 900 15.22 -13.56 15.99
N ALA A 901 15.64 -13.21 17.20
CA ALA A 901 15.88 -14.13 18.32
C ALA A 901 16.91 -15.26 18.05
N PHE A 902 17.74 -15.16 17.02
CA PHE A 902 18.66 -16.22 16.57
C PHE A 902 19.70 -16.68 17.61
N ASN A 903 19.98 -15.91 18.66
CA ASN A 903 20.90 -16.29 19.75
C ASN A 903 20.16 -16.94 20.96
N GLY A 904 18.85 -17.17 20.85
CA GLY A 904 17.99 -17.73 21.91
C GLY A 904 16.98 -18.79 21.45
N VAL A 905 17.09 -19.29 20.22
CA VAL A 905 16.27 -20.39 19.66
C VAL A 905 17.17 -21.44 19.00
N VAL A 906 16.69 -22.69 18.90
CA VAL A 906 17.36 -23.75 18.13
C VAL A 906 17.24 -23.42 16.64
N ARG A 907 18.34 -23.55 15.88
CA ARG A 907 18.34 -23.27 14.42
C ARG A 907 19.51 -23.92 13.68
N ASN A 908 19.40 -23.96 12.36
CA ASN A 908 20.48 -24.43 11.49
C ASN A 908 21.56 -23.37 11.24
N PHE A 909 22.77 -23.88 10.97
CA PHE A 909 23.98 -23.16 10.59
C PHE A 909 24.79 -23.97 9.57
N SER A 910 25.83 -23.39 8.98
CA SER A 910 26.69 -24.15 8.06
C SER A 910 27.74 -24.99 8.78
N ALA A 911 28.17 -24.57 9.97
CA ALA A 911 28.97 -25.38 10.86
C ALA A 911 28.74 -25.03 12.34
N VAL A 912 29.23 -25.89 13.22
CA VAL A 912 29.45 -25.66 14.65
C VAL A 912 30.91 -26.02 14.97
N THR A 913 31.44 -25.57 16.12
CA THR A 913 32.85 -25.80 16.45
C THR A 913 33.09 -27.04 17.31
N ALA A 914 34.15 -27.80 17.02
CA ALA A 914 34.54 -28.99 17.76
C ALA A 914 35.09 -28.71 19.18
N ALA A 915 35.13 -27.44 19.61
CA ALA A 915 35.32 -27.10 21.01
C ALA A 915 34.17 -27.60 21.91
N CYS A 916 32.96 -27.78 21.38
CA CYS A 916 31.89 -28.58 21.98
C CYS A 916 30.85 -28.99 20.91
N MET A 917 31.07 -30.16 20.27
CA MET A 917 30.23 -30.69 19.18
C MET A 917 29.88 -32.15 19.41
N LEU A 918 28.58 -32.45 19.53
CA LEU A 918 28.04 -33.81 19.50
C LEU A 918 27.81 -34.24 18.05
N THR A 919 28.19 -35.46 17.71
CA THR A 919 27.87 -36.13 16.44
C THR A 919 27.65 -37.63 16.65
N ARG A 920 27.17 -38.33 15.62
CA ARG A 920 27.04 -39.79 15.60
C ARG A 920 28.32 -40.41 15.05
N LYS A 921 28.82 -41.50 15.65
CA LYS A 921 30.04 -42.19 15.21
C LYS A 921 29.88 -42.71 13.78
N SER A 922 28.78 -43.41 13.49
CA SER A 922 28.45 -43.90 12.15
C SER A 922 28.48 -42.79 11.08
N VAL A 923 28.00 -41.60 11.44
CA VAL A 923 27.95 -40.41 10.57
C VAL A 923 29.32 -39.75 10.43
N PHE A 924 30.13 -39.72 11.50
CA PHE A 924 31.51 -39.24 11.48
C PHE A 924 32.40 -40.10 10.58
N GLU A 925 32.37 -41.42 10.77
CA GLU A 925 33.12 -42.38 9.97
C GLU A 925 32.61 -42.40 8.51
N GLY A 926 31.29 -42.32 8.31
CA GLY A 926 30.65 -42.27 6.98
C GLY A 926 31.01 -41.06 6.10
N VAL A 927 31.64 -40.01 6.65
CA VAL A 927 32.23 -38.90 5.89
C VAL A 927 33.76 -38.79 6.03
N GLY A 928 34.42 -39.83 6.56
CA GLY A 928 35.87 -39.90 6.72
C GLY A 928 36.41 -38.95 7.80
N GLY A 929 35.68 -38.78 8.91
CA GLY A 929 36.12 -38.04 10.10
C GLY A 929 36.59 -36.61 9.85
N PHE A 930 37.62 -36.17 10.57
CA PHE A 930 38.32 -34.92 10.28
C PHE A 930 39.42 -35.12 9.22
N ASP A 931 39.58 -34.17 8.31
CA ASP A 931 40.61 -34.19 7.25
C ASP A 931 41.99 -33.86 7.84
N SER A 932 42.69 -34.88 8.35
CA SER A 932 43.97 -34.72 9.06
C SER A 932 45.17 -34.39 8.18
N GLU A 933 45.03 -34.42 6.86
CA GLU A 933 46.07 -33.98 5.93
C GLU A 933 45.94 -32.50 5.56
N LYS A 934 44.72 -32.01 5.35
CA LYS A 934 44.48 -30.67 4.79
C LYS A 934 43.98 -29.66 5.83
N PHE A 935 43.43 -30.15 6.94
CA PHE A 935 42.95 -29.35 8.07
C PHE A 935 43.48 -29.91 9.41
N PRO A 936 44.80 -30.06 9.59
CA PRO A 936 45.35 -30.66 10.81
C PRO A 936 45.08 -29.81 12.07
N VAL A 937 44.97 -28.49 11.97
CA VAL A 937 45.00 -27.58 13.14
C VAL A 937 43.92 -26.50 13.14
N SER A 938 43.33 -26.14 12.00
CA SER A 938 42.19 -25.21 11.87
C SER A 938 41.16 -25.75 10.86
N TYR A 939 39.98 -25.11 10.79
CA TYR A 939 38.88 -25.43 9.85
C TYR A 939 38.33 -26.87 9.82
N ASN A 940 38.87 -27.82 10.58
CA ASN A 940 38.46 -29.23 10.58
C ASN A 940 37.00 -29.44 10.98
N ASP A 941 36.54 -28.70 11.99
CA ASP A 941 35.16 -28.65 12.43
C ASP A 941 34.22 -28.09 11.36
N VAL A 942 34.62 -27.01 10.68
CA VAL A 942 33.87 -26.44 9.55
C VAL A 942 33.86 -27.38 8.34
N ASP A 943 35.01 -27.97 7.97
CA ASP A 943 35.10 -28.94 6.87
C ASP A 943 34.22 -30.16 7.11
N TYR A 944 34.26 -30.70 8.34
CA TYR A 944 33.41 -31.80 8.76
C TYR A 944 31.93 -31.47 8.62
N CYS A 945 31.49 -30.34 9.18
CA CYS A 945 30.11 -29.88 9.05
C CYS A 945 29.67 -29.64 7.58
N LEU A 946 30.57 -29.20 6.72
CA LEU A 946 30.28 -29.03 5.30
C LEU A 946 30.21 -30.38 4.57
N LYS A 947 31.12 -31.33 4.84
CA LYS A 947 31.01 -32.71 4.32
C LYS A 947 29.68 -33.37 4.71
N LEU A 948 29.21 -33.13 5.93
CA LEU A 948 27.88 -33.57 6.39
C LEU A 948 26.75 -32.93 5.57
N LYS A 949 26.81 -31.62 5.30
CA LYS A 949 25.82 -30.93 4.46
C LYS A 949 25.81 -31.43 3.01
N GLU A 950 26.96 -31.76 2.42
CA GLU A 950 27.02 -32.40 1.09
C GLU A 950 26.41 -33.81 1.07
N LYS A 951 26.21 -34.44 2.24
CA LYS A 951 25.49 -35.71 2.42
C LYS A 951 24.02 -35.53 2.83
N GLY A 952 23.52 -34.30 2.89
CA GLY A 952 22.13 -33.98 3.23
C GLY A 952 21.83 -33.86 4.73
N TYR A 953 22.85 -33.85 5.60
CA TYR A 953 22.65 -33.67 7.04
C TYR A 953 22.51 -32.20 7.44
N SER A 954 21.53 -31.92 8.31
CA SER A 954 21.41 -30.69 9.10
C SER A 954 22.56 -30.55 10.10
N ILE A 955 23.09 -29.33 10.21
CA ILE A 955 23.93 -28.90 11.33
C ILE A 955 23.10 -27.94 12.18
N VAL A 956 23.11 -28.15 13.50
CA VAL A 956 22.20 -27.46 14.43
C VAL A 956 22.99 -26.85 15.59
N GLN A 957 22.60 -25.65 16.01
CA GLN A 957 23.10 -25.04 17.23
C GLN A 957 21.97 -25.01 18.27
N ASN A 958 22.26 -25.48 19.49
CA ASN A 958 21.32 -25.40 20.62
C ASN A 958 21.78 -24.28 21.60
N PRO A 959 20.97 -23.23 21.82
CA PRO A 959 21.30 -22.12 22.73
C PRO A 959 21.17 -22.48 24.22
N TYR A 960 20.50 -23.58 24.58
CA TYR A 960 20.24 -23.99 25.95
C TYR A 960 21.38 -24.84 26.53
N ALA A 961 22.12 -25.56 25.66
CA ALA A 961 23.42 -26.15 25.99
C ALA A 961 24.48 -25.05 26.11
N LEU A 962 24.66 -24.50 27.32
CA LEU A 962 25.51 -23.34 27.59
C LEU A 962 26.78 -23.73 28.37
N LEU A 963 27.94 -23.33 27.86
CA LEU A 963 29.26 -23.57 28.46
C LEU A 963 30.18 -22.34 28.30
N TYR A 964 31.19 -22.19 29.15
CA TYR A 964 32.32 -21.29 28.88
C TYR A 964 33.38 -22.02 28.04
N HIS A 965 34.11 -21.27 27.20
CA HIS A 965 35.32 -21.72 26.52
C HIS A 965 36.39 -20.63 26.67
N TYR A 966 37.51 -20.97 27.31
CA TYR A 966 38.50 -19.97 27.72
C TYR A 966 39.45 -19.49 26.62
N GLU A 967 39.37 -20.07 25.41
CA GLU A 967 40.04 -19.71 24.15
C GLU A 967 41.54 -19.38 24.28
N GLY A 968 42.36 -20.43 24.23
CA GLY A 968 43.81 -20.29 24.01
C GLY A 968 44.63 -20.18 25.29
N LYS A 969 44.12 -20.68 26.42
CA LYS A 969 44.94 -20.96 27.63
C LYS A 969 46.15 -21.85 27.33
N THR A 970 46.11 -22.63 26.24
CA THR A 970 47.09 -23.66 25.86
C THR A 970 47.69 -23.50 24.45
N ARG A 971 47.26 -22.51 23.63
CA ARG A 971 47.64 -22.40 22.21
C ARG A 971 47.89 -20.95 21.75
N GLY A 972 48.94 -20.76 20.94
CA GLY A 972 49.25 -19.49 20.26
C GLY A 972 48.25 -19.11 19.16
N ARG A 973 48.05 -17.80 18.96
CA ARG A 973 47.07 -17.26 18.01
C ARG A 973 47.57 -17.30 16.56
N GLY A 974 46.86 -18.02 15.70
CA GLY A 974 47.11 -18.05 14.26
C GLY A 974 46.27 -19.11 13.54
N VAL A 975 45.96 -18.82 12.28
CA VAL A 975 45.40 -19.76 11.29
C VAL A 975 46.46 -19.94 10.22
N ASP A 976 46.74 -21.18 9.81
CA ASP A 976 47.73 -21.45 8.76
C ASP A 976 47.22 -20.90 7.39
N PRO A 977 48.03 -20.09 6.67
CA PRO A 977 47.68 -19.61 5.34
C PRO A 977 47.35 -20.72 4.33
N GLN A 978 48.03 -21.87 4.41
CA GLN A 978 47.85 -23.01 3.50
C GLN A 978 46.51 -23.71 3.75
N GLU A 979 46.17 -23.97 5.02
CA GLU A 979 44.84 -24.48 5.38
C GLU A 979 43.75 -23.52 4.90
N ARG A 980 43.94 -22.20 5.08
CA ARG A 980 42.98 -21.18 4.61
C ARG A 980 42.83 -21.16 3.08
N GLU A 981 43.93 -21.25 2.34
CA GLU A 981 43.88 -21.30 0.86
C GLU A 981 43.19 -22.58 0.38
N PHE A 982 43.49 -23.72 1.01
CA PHE A 982 42.83 -24.98 0.68
C PHE A 982 41.34 -24.98 1.03
N PHE A 983 40.94 -24.44 2.20
CA PHE A 983 39.54 -24.25 2.57
C PHE A 983 38.77 -23.42 1.53
N ASN A 984 39.34 -22.25 1.16
CA ASN A 984 38.72 -21.35 0.18
C ASN A 984 38.59 -22.00 -1.21
N ARG A 985 39.51 -22.89 -1.59
CA ARG A 985 39.43 -23.67 -2.84
C ARG A 985 38.37 -24.78 -2.76
N LYS A 986 38.42 -25.61 -1.70
CA LYS A 986 37.51 -26.76 -1.48
C LYS A 986 36.05 -26.31 -1.38
N TRP A 987 35.78 -25.23 -0.65
CA TRP A 987 34.43 -24.76 -0.32
C TRP A 987 33.99 -23.49 -1.07
N ASN A 988 34.65 -23.18 -2.20
CA ASN A 988 34.45 -22.00 -3.04
C ASN A 988 32.98 -21.67 -3.35
N LYS A 989 32.11 -22.69 -3.50
CA LYS A 989 30.67 -22.49 -3.76
C LYS A 989 29.97 -21.63 -2.71
N TYR A 990 30.25 -21.84 -1.42
CA TYR A 990 29.64 -21.07 -0.33
C TYR A 990 30.06 -19.59 -0.32
N PHE A 991 31.22 -19.26 -0.90
CA PHE A 991 31.67 -17.87 -1.08
C PHE A 991 31.06 -17.20 -2.32
N LYS A 992 30.63 -17.98 -3.32
CA LYS A 992 30.00 -17.50 -4.57
C LYS A 992 28.48 -17.38 -4.45
N GLU A 993 27.84 -18.36 -3.84
CA GLU A 993 26.38 -18.48 -3.70
C GLU A 993 25.89 -17.87 -2.39
N GLY A 994 26.74 -17.86 -1.36
CA GLY A 994 26.42 -17.42 0.00
C GLY A 994 26.19 -18.58 0.97
N ASP A 995 26.11 -18.26 2.27
CA ASP A 995 25.68 -19.22 3.28
C ASP A 995 24.16 -19.39 3.23
N PRO A 996 23.62 -20.62 3.07
CA PRO A 996 22.18 -20.82 2.95
C PRO A 996 21.38 -20.44 4.21
N PHE A 997 22.03 -20.33 5.37
CA PHE A 997 21.41 -19.95 6.64
C PHE A 997 21.68 -18.49 7.04
N TYR A 998 22.25 -17.68 6.13
CA TYR A 998 22.51 -16.26 6.32
C TYR A 998 21.95 -15.43 5.15
N ASN A 999 21.20 -14.37 5.46
CA ASN A 999 20.58 -13.56 4.42
C ASN A 999 21.62 -12.62 3.76
N PRO A 1000 21.68 -12.53 2.41
CA PRO A 1000 22.65 -11.67 1.72
C PRO A 1000 22.48 -10.16 1.94
N ASN A 1001 21.37 -9.73 2.56
CA ASN A 1001 21.15 -8.34 2.98
C ASN A 1001 21.77 -8.00 4.35
N LEU A 1002 22.50 -8.93 4.98
CA LEU A 1002 23.11 -8.77 6.31
C LEU A 1002 24.65 -8.64 6.27
N SER A 1003 25.20 -8.09 7.34
CA SER A 1003 26.63 -7.79 7.51
C SER A 1003 27.50 -9.04 7.45
N LYS A 1004 28.64 -8.97 6.76
CA LYS A 1004 29.54 -10.12 6.55
C LYS A 1004 30.38 -10.54 7.77
N ASP A 1005 30.18 -9.90 8.93
CA ASP A 1005 30.92 -10.15 10.17
C ASP A 1005 30.23 -11.13 11.13
N GLY A 1006 28.98 -11.52 10.86
CA GLY A 1006 28.18 -12.40 11.72
C GLY A 1006 27.42 -11.70 12.85
N ASN A 1007 27.38 -10.36 12.85
CA ASN A 1007 26.62 -9.56 13.83
C ASN A 1007 25.15 -9.34 13.44
N PHE A 1008 24.70 -9.82 12.27
CA PHE A 1008 23.32 -9.68 11.77
C PHE A 1008 22.83 -8.22 11.62
N ASP A 1009 23.75 -7.26 11.47
CA ASP A 1009 23.43 -5.89 11.08
C ASP A 1009 23.04 -5.83 9.58
N ILE A 1010 22.45 -4.73 9.12
CA ILE A 1010 22.09 -4.58 7.70
C ILE A 1010 23.32 -4.21 6.86
N LEU A 1011 23.47 -4.85 5.70
CA LEU A 1011 24.45 -4.46 4.68
C LEU A 1011 23.95 -3.24 3.90
N ILE A 1012 24.76 -2.17 3.79
CA ILE A 1012 24.43 -0.91 3.10
C ILE A 1012 25.42 -0.66 1.95
#